data_AF-A0A4S4K7M6-F1
#
_entry.id   AF-A0A4S4K7M6-F1
#
_cell.length_a   1.000
_cell.length_b   1.000
_cell.length_c   1.000
_cell.angle_alpha   90.00
_cell.angle_beta   90.00
_cell.angle_gamma   90.00
#
_symmetry.space_group_name_H-M   'P 1'
#
loop_
_entity.id
_entity.type
_entity.pdbx_description
1 polymer ?
#
loop_
_entity_poly.entity_id
_entity_poly.type
_entity_poly.pdbx_seq_one_letter_code
_entity_poly.pdbx_strand_id
1 'polypeptide(L)'
;MRDFNLLSNTASVNARDYFIFLRRKTDNVVPDNVQDRYRELLQAAREFNHIRNLKRQGLDKPDMNMAPDWMSRESSRRFLDALFYAVDGNFHANLKDKKLDPNDFPLSAGASYFADEKAFAAYLETLGPLGPEPSTCHKFGAMGYGNHWGKISGTLGLFCARHMFVLPGGGVDLQKGEREMNAGHRHDVINEYHNDQNLRRTHSWELTRKYTVAVKQRDSAVQTVENLEVTVTKHIGSDELAGWKRREEEWKVKVVDRRNHKDLDNPYELTKSKALSQKDALAELRENIVQGSTEDSLVGTIEEGVALQEMKAAILHDIEQDEQVASMDEAIKDQCKQLYSRIKAWAKNAGVHISPKIAQAAKESCCINYTLPLDDDNGCSAPDDQDIDADSDDEEPLPTNGKRSRPAKDSVRPKKHCPLWREVSGIEIMLPSSCVEAVRKHACMQVLVETEYKIRVGQANDGLNSVRTHLITSHAFDRFKTNLNGQAAVTRQRARIMKKHGLGLPSGNSMGFKVLLWGDVKAFTVNTSAQQLGDSRERPSWIWENLPFFDNEHLEDNVKEYSQDAVRVHWFRVNAVKDRWSEEAALLEEEMRRTVRFFRFQHHQWLDRSRRREREGEHGHAAYAKKHAHRYERLLQECTKRFSDFVDMAFDYQGETWKRSANS
;
A
#
# COMPACT_ATOMS: atom_id res chain seq x y z
N MET A 1 -35.06 -28.55 8.17
CA MET A 1 -33.58 -28.58 8.21
C MET A 1 -32.91 -27.69 7.18
N ARG A 2 -33.27 -27.77 5.88
CA ARG A 2 -32.72 -26.84 4.87
C ARG A 2 -32.95 -25.37 5.23
N ASP A 3 -34.16 -25.03 5.63
CA ASP A 3 -34.53 -23.65 6.01
C ASP A 3 -33.74 -23.17 7.23
N PHE A 4 -33.59 -24.04 8.25
CA PHE A 4 -32.76 -23.74 9.42
C PHE A 4 -31.30 -23.45 9.05
N ASN A 5 -30.67 -24.34 8.27
CA ASN A 5 -29.27 -24.17 7.85
C ASN A 5 -29.08 -22.91 7.00
N LEU A 6 -30.03 -22.57 6.12
CA LEU A 6 -29.99 -21.31 5.36
C LEU A 6 -30.11 -20.10 6.29
N LEU A 7 -31.14 -20.06 7.15
CA LEU A 7 -31.37 -18.94 8.08
C LEU A 7 -30.22 -18.76 9.08
N SER A 8 -29.61 -19.85 9.53
CA SER A 8 -28.43 -19.81 10.40
C SER A 8 -27.22 -19.19 9.70
N ASN A 9 -27.01 -19.50 8.41
CA ASN A 9 -25.85 -18.99 7.65
C ASN A 9 -26.07 -17.58 7.07
N THR A 10 -27.32 -17.20 6.75
CA THR A 10 -27.61 -15.92 6.08
C THR A 10 -28.13 -14.84 7.02
N ALA A 11 -28.86 -15.22 8.07
CA ALA A 11 -29.53 -14.29 8.98
C ALA A 11 -29.09 -14.48 10.45
N SER A 12 -28.05 -15.27 10.69
CA SER A 12 -27.51 -15.56 12.03
C SER A 12 -28.56 -16.03 13.03
N VAL A 13 -29.60 -16.72 12.55
CA VAL A 13 -30.67 -17.25 13.41
C VAL A 13 -30.11 -18.42 14.20
N ASN A 14 -30.00 -18.25 15.52
CA ASN A 14 -29.54 -19.34 16.39
C ASN A 14 -30.62 -20.45 16.52
N ALA A 15 -30.18 -21.64 16.93
CA ALA A 15 -31.08 -22.80 17.06
C ALA A 15 -32.27 -22.55 17.98
N ARG A 16 -32.09 -21.76 19.05
CA ARG A 16 -33.13 -21.46 20.03
C ARG A 16 -34.21 -20.58 19.44
N ASP A 17 -33.84 -19.54 18.72
CA ASP A 17 -34.76 -18.62 18.06
C ASP A 17 -35.52 -19.34 16.94
N TYR A 18 -34.83 -20.18 16.16
CA TYR A 18 -35.49 -21.03 15.17
C TYR A 18 -36.47 -22.02 15.82
N PHE A 19 -36.13 -22.60 16.96
CA PHE A 19 -37.04 -23.47 17.70
C PHE A 19 -38.24 -22.71 18.26
N ILE A 20 -38.05 -21.51 18.82
CA ILE A 20 -39.15 -20.64 19.28
C ILE A 20 -40.06 -20.28 18.10
N PHE A 21 -39.49 -19.99 16.94
CA PHE A 21 -40.23 -19.78 15.70
C PHE A 21 -41.07 -21.00 15.32
N LEU A 22 -40.51 -22.22 15.37
CA LEU A 22 -41.26 -23.44 15.11
C LEU A 22 -42.39 -23.67 16.13
N ARG A 23 -42.15 -23.38 17.43
CA ARG A 23 -43.17 -23.49 18.48
C ARG A 23 -44.34 -22.54 18.21
N ARG A 24 -44.05 -21.25 17.98
CA ARG A 24 -45.06 -20.23 17.66
C ARG A 24 -45.79 -20.51 16.36
N LYS A 25 -45.12 -21.11 15.37
CA LYS A 25 -45.75 -21.55 14.12
C LYS A 25 -46.72 -22.71 14.33
N THR A 26 -46.44 -23.57 15.32
CA THR A 26 -47.29 -24.72 15.67
C THR A 26 -48.50 -24.28 16.50
N ASP A 27 -48.27 -23.46 17.53
CA ASP A 27 -49.30 -22.82 18.33
C ASP A 27 -48.81 -21.43 18.76
N ASN A 28 -49.45 -20.38 18.23
CA ASN A 28 -49.11 -19.00 18.54
C ASN A 28 -49.93 -18.41 19.70
N VAL A 29 -50.88 -19.18 20.25
CA VAL A 29 -51.74 -18.77 21.36
C VAL A 29 -51.14 -19.22 22.68
N VAL A 30 -50.71 -20.49 22.77
CA VAL A 30 -50.04 -21.04 23.97
C VAL A 30 -48.78 -21.82 23.56
N PRO A 31 -47.72 -21.13 23.08
CA PRO A 31 -46.52 -21.79 22.56
C PRO A 31 -45.82 -22.67 23.60
N ASP A 32 -46.01 -22.40 24.89
CA ASP A 32 -45.42 -23.16 25.98
C ASP A 32 -45.98 -24.59 26.13
N ASN A 33 -47.18 -24.85 25.61
CA ASN A 33 -47.78 -26.19 25.59
C ASN A 33 -47.23 -27.09 24.47
N VAL A 34 -46.52 -26.52 23.49
CA VAL A 34 -45.85 -27.30 22.45
C VAL A 34 -44.69 -28.06 23.09
N GLN A 35 -44.66 -29.39 22.89
CA GLN A 35 -43.62 -30.28 23.40
C GLN A 35 -42.21 -29.75 23.07
N ASP A 36 -41.34 -29.72 24.07
CA ASP A 36 -39.94 -29.35 23.85
C ASP A 36 -39.23 -30.44 23.04
N ARG A 37 -38.81 -30.07 21.83
CA ARG A 37 -38.07 -30.92 20.89
C ARG A 37 -36.74 -30.27 20.47
N TYR A 38 -36.24 -29.36 21.31
CA TYR A 38 -35.02 -28.60 21.03
C TYR A 38 -33.80 -29.51 20.88
N ARG A 39 -33.68 -30.55 21.73
CA ARG A 39 -32.57 -31.52 21.65
C ARG A 39 -32.59 -32.29 20.33
N GLU A 40 -33.75 -32.73 19.89
CA GLU A 40 -33.96 -33.46 18.65
C GLU A 40 -33.68 -32.57 17.44
N LEU A 41 -34.05 -31.28 17.50
CA LEU A 41 -33.68 -30.29 16.49
C LEU A 41 -32.16 -30.14 16.38
N LEU A 42 -31.45 -30.01 17.52
CA LEU A 42 -29.98 -29.89 17.54
C LEU A 42 -29.31 -31.14 16.96
N GLN A 43 -29.79 -32.32 17.32
CA GLN A 43 -29.26 -33.58 16.78
C GLN A 43 -29.53 -33.70 15.27
N ALA A 44 -30.75 -33.43 14.83
CA ALA A 44 -31.10 -33.44 13.41
C ALA A 44 -30.30 -32.38 12.61
N ALA A 45 -30.03 -31.22 13.21
CA ALA A 45 -29.16 -30.19 12.61
C ALA A 45 -27.74 -30.70 12.45
N ARG A 46 -27.18 -31.29 13.50
CA ARG A 46 -25.84 -31.85 13.50
C ARG A 46 -25.65 -32.94 12.44
N GLU A 47 -26.58 -33.89 12.37
CA GLU A 47 -26.57 -34.95 11.35
C GLU A 47 -26.73 -34.37 9.94
N PHE A 48 -27.65 -33.42 9.76
CA PHE A 48 -27.85 -32.74 8.48
C PHE A 48 -26.59 -31.99 8.02
N ASN A 49 -25.91 -31.29 8.94
CA ASN A 49 -24.71 -30.50 8.65
C ASN A 49 -23.52 -31.41 8.38
N HIS A 50 -23.35 -32.49 9.14
CA HIS A 50 -22.34 -33.51 8.86
C HIS A 50 -22.54 -34.13 7.48
N ILE A 51 -23.77 -34.50 7.11
CA ILE A 51 -24.09 -34.99 5.76
C ILE A 51 -23.73 -33.91 4.73
N ARG A 52 -24.06 -32.63 4.94
CA ARG A 52 -23.67 -31.55 4.00
C ARG A 52 -22.16 -31.40 3.88
N ASN A 53 -21.42 -31.52 4.97
CA ASN A 53 -19.95 -31.45 4.98
C ASN A 53 -19.35 -32.62 4.21
N LEU A 54 -19.80 -33.86 4.43
CA LEU A 54 -19.37 -35.03 3.66
C LEU A 54 -19.64 -34.88 2.14
N LYS A 55 -20.71 -34.18 1.76
CA LYS A 55 -21.01 -33.90 0.34
C LYS A 55 -20.09 -32.88 -0.31
N ARG A 56 -19.26 -32.19 0.48
CA ARG A 56 -18.43 -31.05 0.07
C ARG A 56 -16.95 -31.26 0.34
N GLN A 57 -16.54 -32.38 0.94
CA GLN A 57 -15.13 -32.71 1.16
C GLN A 57 -14.42 -32.97 -0.17
N GLY A 58 -13.54 -32.06 -0.56
CA GLY A 58 -12.41 -32.32 -1.46
C GLY A 58 -11.15 -32.17 -0.62
N LEU A 59 -10.49 -33.28 -0.28
CA LEU A 59 -9.13 -33.20 0.24
C LEU A 59 -8.24 -32.66 -0.88
N ASP A 60 -7.48 -31.62 -0.60
CA ASP A 60 -6.39 -31.18 -1.48
C ASP A 60 -5.12 -31.95 -1.06
N LYS A 61 -4.48 -32.60 -2.03
CA LYS A 61 -3.22 -33.30 -1.85
C LYS A 61 -2.25 -32.84 -2.95
N PRO A 62 -0.93 -32.89 -2.69
CA PRO A 62 0.05 -32.88 -3.78
C PRO A 62 -0.37 -33.91 -4.86
N ASP A 63 -0.20 -33.54 -6.13
CA ASP A 63 -0.61 -34.28 -7.35
C ASP A 63 -2.04 -34.03 -7.89
N MET A 64 -2.83 -33.15 -7.30
CA MET A 64 -4.22 -32.90 -7.76
C MET A 64 -4.37 -31.74 -8.75
N ASN A 65 -3.63 -30.65 -8.55
CA ASN A 65 -3.78 -29.41 -9.32
C ASN A 65 -2.45 -28.76 -9.72
N MET A 66 -1.32 -29.41 -9.44
CA MET A 66 0.01 -28.94 -9.82
C MET A 66 0.22 -29.04 -11.35
N ALA A 67 1.13 -28.23 -11.89
CA ALA A 67 1.53 -28.35 -13.31
C ALA A 67 2.20 -29.72 -13.55
N PRO A 68 2.02 -30.39 -14.70
CA PRO A 68 2.57 -31.73 -14.93
C PRO A 68 4.10 -31.85 -14.72
N ASP A 69 4.83 -30.77 -14.98
CA ASP A 69 6.28 -30.65 -14.92
C ASP A 69 6.79 -29.89 -13.67
N TRP A 70 5.93 -29.71 -12.66
CA TRP A 70 6.25 -28.89 -11.48
C TRP A 70 7.53 -29.32 -10.75
N MET A 71 7.81 -30.62 -10.69
CA MET A 71 9.01 -31.16 -10.05
C MET A 71 10.30 -30.83 -10.82
N SER A 72 10.21 -30.68 -12.14
CA SER A 72 11.32 -30.32 -13.03
C SER A 72 11.46 -28.81 -13.25
N ARG A 73 10.66 -27.99 -12.57
CA ARG A 73 10.68 -26.53 -12.73
C ARG A 73 12.04 -25.96 -12.29
N GLU A 74 12.52 -25.01 -13.08
CA GLU A 74 13.75 -24.26 -12.80
C GLU A 74 13.72 -23.64 -11.40
N SER A 75 14.88 -23.59 -10.72
CA SER A 75 15.01 -23.06 -9.36
C SER A 75 14.41 -21.66 -9.20
N SER A 76 14.60 -20.80 -10.20
CA SER A 76 14.07 -19.43 -10.26
C SER A 76 12.55 -19.35 -10.25
N ARG A 77 11.83 -20.42 -10.60
CA ARG A 77 10.36 -20.47 -10.68
C ARG A 77 9.70 -21.36 -9.64
N ARG A 78 10.46 -22.06 -8.79
CA ARG A 78 9.93 -22.97 -7.76
C ARG A 78 9.01 -22.31 -6.73
N PHE A 79 9.11 -20.98 -6.56
CA PHE A 79 8.21 -20.21 -5.70
C PHE A 79 6.73 -20.37 -6.12
N LEU A 80 6.45 -20.64 -7.40
CA LEU A 80 5.10 -20.91 -7.88
C LEU A 80 4.49 -22.15 -7.22
N ASP A 81 5.33 -23.13 -6.83
CA ASP A 81 4.94 -24.40 -6.22
C ASP A 81 4.97 -24.38 -4.69
N ALA A 82 5.24 -23.23 -4.08
CA ALA A 82 5.27 -23.07 -2.64
C ALA A 82 3.87 -23.19 -1.99
N LEU A 83 3.83 -23.81 -0.81
CA LEU A 83 2.65 -23.83 0.06
C LEU A 83 2.68 -22.61 0.98
N PHE A 84 1.72 -21.70 0.79
CA PHE A 84 1.55 -20.51 1.63
C PHE A 84 0.51 -20.77 2.72
N TYR A 85 0.96 -20.94 3.96
CA TYR A 85 0.06 -21.10 5.10
C TYR A 85 0.26 -20.02 6.16
N ALA A 86 -0.83 -19.61 6.79
CA ALA A 86 -0.87 -18.75 7.95
C ALA A 86 -1.44 -19.55 9.13
N VAL A 87 -0.91 -19.27 10.32
CA VAL A 87 -1.39 -19.84 11.58
C VAL A 87 -2.07 -18.70 12.32
N ASP A 88 -3.32 -18.89 12.72
CA ASP A 88 -4.02 -17.93 13.57
C ASP A 88 -4.70 -18.63 14.76
N GLY A 89 -4.71 -17.95 15.89
CA GLY A 89 -5.19 -18.45 17.17
C GLY A 89 -6.31 -17.58 17.71
N ASN A 90 -7.49 -18.16 17.88
CA ASN A 90 -8.58 -17.55 18.63
C ASN A 90 -8.53 -18.03 20.09
N PHE A 91 -8.13 -17.14 21.00
CA PHE A 91 -8.00 -17.38 22.45
C PHE A 91 -9.27 -17.08 23.26
N HIS A 92 -10.41 -16.89 22.58
CA HIS A 92 -11.71 -16.64 23.19
C HIS A 92 -12.72 -17.78 22.98
N ALA A 93 -12.42 -18.76 22.11
CA ALA A 93 -13.29 -19.87 21.75
C ALA A 93 -13.13 -21.10 22.66
N ASN A 94 -13.41 -20.99 23.96
CA ASN A 94 -12.80 -21.94 24.90
C ASN A 94 -13.78 -22.91 25.60
N LEU A 95 -13.32 -23.95 26.32
CA LEU A 95 -14.20 -24.97 26.95
C LEU A 95 -13.93 -25.12 28.45
N LYS A 96 -14.97 -25.01 29.28
CA LYS A 96 -14.86 -25.22 30.73
C LYS A 96 -14.89 -26.71 31.09
N ASP A 97 -14.36 -27.02 32.26
CA ASP A 97 -14.48 -28.35 32.87
C ASP A 97 -15.94 -28.56 33.34
N LYS A 98 -16.73 -29.23 32.51
CA LYS A 98 -18.13 -29.58 32.74
C LYS A 98 -18.31 -31.08 32.59
N LYS A 99 -19.35 -31.63 33.24
CA LYS A 99 -19.82 -32.98 32.94
C LYS A 99 -20.35 -33.01 31.50
N LEU A 100 -19.52 -33.47 30.58
CA LEU A 100 -19.87 -33.70 29.19
C LEU A 100 -20.68 -34.99 29.07
N ASP A 101 -21.60 -35.04 28.10
CA ASP A 101 -22.24 -36.29 27.71
C ASP A 101 -21.16 -37.20 27.09
N PRO A 102 -20.89 -38.39 27.63
CA PRO A 102 -19.89 -39.30 27.07
C PRO A 102 -20.17 -39.70 25.62
N ASN A 103 -21.41 -39.56 25.15
CA ASN A 103 -21.81 -39.86 23.78
C ASN A 103 -21.74 -38.63 22.86
N ASP A 104 -21.24 -37.49 23.32
CA ASP A 104 -21.07 -36.27 22.52
C ASP A 104 -19.66 -36.18 21.92
N PHE A 105 -19.48 -36.87 20.78
CA PHE A 105 -18.24 -36.92 20.00
C PHE A 105 -18.44 -36.25 18.64
N PRO A 106 -17.42 -35.60 18.04
CA PRO A 106 -17.55 -34.95 16.73
C PRO A 106 -17.91 -35.97 15.65
N LEU A 107 -18.92 -35.67 14.81
CA LEU A 107 -19.30 -36.60 13.74
C LEU A 107 -18.25 -36.68 12.64
N SER A 108 -17.48 -35.60 12.43
CA SER A 108 -16.43 -35.57 11.42
C SER A 108 -15.15 -36.32 11.81
N ALA A 109 -14.84 -36.46 13.11
CA ALA A 109 -13.63 -37.15 13.62
C ALA A 109 -12.37 -37.02 12.72
N GLY A 110 -11.91 -35.79 12.47
CA GLY A 110 -10.74 -35.52 11.62
C GLY A 110 -10.99 -35.39 10.11
N ALA A 111 -12.18 -35.70 9.60
CA ALA A 111 -12.49 -35.68 8.16
C ALA A 111 -12.77 -34.29 7.57
N SER A 112 -12.74 -33.21 8.36
CA SER A 112 -13.04 -31.85 7.92
C SER A 112 -11.88 -30.89 8.22
N TYR A 113 -12.09 -29.82 8.99
CA TYR A 113 -11.05 -28.82 9.25
C TYR A 113 -10.31 -29.07 10.55
N PHE A 114 -10.91 -29.76 11.53
CA PHE A 114 -10.19 -30.19 12.73
C PHE A 114 -9.36 -31.43 12.48
N ALA A 115 -8.17 -31.49 13.09
CA ALA A 115 -7.37 -32.69 13.17
C ALA A 115 -8.10 -33.77 13.99
N ASP A 116 -7.71 -35.04 13.81
CA ASP A 116 -8.21 -36.12 14.65
C ASP A 116 -7.69 -35.94 16.09
N GLU A 117 -8.63 -35.86 17.04
CA GLU A 117 -8.32 -35.58 18.45
C GLU A 117 -7.40 -36.63 19.07
N LYS A 118 -7.57 -37.91 18.70
CA LYS A 118 -6.78 -39.02 19.26
C LYS A 118 -5.36 -39.01 18.70
N ALA A 119 -5.22 -38.81 17.40
CA ALA A 119 -3.92 -38.68 16.75
C ALA A 119 -3.14 -37.47 17.29
N PHE A 120 -3.81 -36.33 17.49
CA PHE A 120 -3.18 -35.14 18.06
C PHE A 120 -2.79 -35.34 19.54
N ALA A 121 -3.63 -35.98 20.35
CA ALA A 121 -3.31 -36.32 21.73
C ALA A 121 -2.05 -37.22 21.81
N ALA A 122 -1.97 -38.26 20.98
CA ALA A 122 -0.79 -39.13 20.90
C ALA A 122 0.47 -38.36 20.46
N TYR A 123 0.33 -37.37 19.57
CA TYR A 123 1.43 -36.50 19.17
C TYR A 123 1.92 -35.62 20.34
N LEU A 124 1.00 -35.03 21.10
CA LEU A 124 1.35 -34.19 22.26
C LEU A 124 2.14 -34.96 23.32
N GLU A 125 1.84 -36.24 23.54
CA GLU A 125 2.60 -37.10 24.45
C GLU A 125 4.07 -37.27 24.03
N THR A 126 4.39 -37.08 22.74
CA THR A 126 5.78 -37.15 22.23
C THR A 126 6.61 -35.89 22.48
N LEU A 127 5.98 -34.73 22.71
CA LEU A 127 6.66 -33.43 22.81
C LEU A 127 7.34 -33.16 24.16
N GLY A 128 7.12 -34.02 25.16
CA GLY A 128 7.65 -33.80 26.52
C GLY A 128 7.05 -32.56 27.21
N PRO A 129 7.50 -32.22 28.43
CA PRO A 129 7.05 -31.03 29.13
C PRO A 129 7.58 -29.76 28.43
N LEU A 130 6.67 -28.93 27.92
CA LEU A 130 7.00 -27.63 27.33
C LEU A 130 7.50 -26.68 28.44
N GLY A 131 8.75 -26.22 28.33
CA GLY A 131 9.29 -25.18 29.19
C GLY A 131 8.69 -23.80 28.88
N PRO A 132 8.68 -22.86 29.84
CA PRO A 132 8.27 -21.49 29.58
C PRO A 132 9.25 -20.81 28.62
N GLU A 133 8.78 -20.44 27.43
CA GLU A 133 9.56 -19.64 26.49
C GLU A 133 9.43 -18.14 26.85
N PRO A 134 10.56 -17.42 27.07
CA PRO A 134 10.52 -15.99 27.30
C PRO A 134 10.10 -15.27 26.00
N SER A 135 9.10 -14.38 26.11
CA SER A 135 8.67 -13.57 24.95
C SER A 135 9.78 -12.62 24.50
N THR A 136 10.21 -12.72 23.24
CA THR A 136 11.21 -11.81 22.64
C THR A 136 10.65 -10.45 22.22
N CYS A 137 9.33 -10.26 22.33
CA CYS A 137 8.66 -9.04 21.87
C CYS A 137 8.29 -8.08 23.02
N HIS A 138 8.93 -6.91 23.06
CA HIS A 138 8.69 -5.84 24.03
C HIS A 138 7.24 -5.27 24.00
N LYS A 139 6.50 -5.42 22.90
CA LYS A 139 5.11 -4.87 22.75
C LYS A 139 4.00 -5.88 23.05
N PHE A 140 4.30 -7.18 23.11
CA PHE A 140 3.31 -8.25 23.32
C PHE A 140 3.44 -8.95 24.67
N GLY A 141 4.18 -8.38 25.63
CA GLY A 141 4.30 -8.90 26.98
C GLY A 141 2.95 -9.17 27.67
N ALA A 142 1.88 -8.47 27.26
CA ALA A 142 0.51 -8.70 27.73
C ALA A 142 -0.04 -10.12 27.46
N MET A 143 0.43 -10.82 26.43
CA MET A 143 -0.02 -12.21 26.15
C MET A 143 0.50 -13.22 27.18
N GLY A 144 1.59 -12.92 27.89
CA GLY A 144 2.15 -13.79 28.94
C GLY A 144 1.44 -13.71 30.30
N TYR A 145 0.54 -12.73 30.49
CA TYR A 145 -0.11 -12.47 31.79
C TYR A 145 -1.57 -12.95 31.87
N GLY A 146 -2.10 -13.57 30.81
CA GLY A 146 -3.44 -14.16 30.85
C GLY A 146 -3.44 -15.46 31.64
N ASN A 147 -4.21 -15.53 32.73
CA ASN A 147 -4.47 -16.80 33.41
C ASN A 147 -5.30 -17.70 32.49
N HIS A 148 -4.68 -18.75 31.97
CA HIS A 148 -5.33 -19.77 31.16
C HIS A 148 -6.03 -20.82 32.05
N TRP A 149 -7.37 -20.91 32.05
CA TRP A 149 -8.13 -21.83 32.93
C TRP A 149 -9.28 -22.61 32.25
N GLY A 150 -9.22 -23.96 32.24
CA GLY A 150 -10.27 -24.82 31.67
C GLY A 150 -9.72 -25.93 30.79
N LYS A 151 -10.59 -26.75 30.18
CA LYS A 151 -10.19 -27.91 29.35
C LYS A 151 -9.62 -27.49 27.99
N ILE A 152 -10.10 -26.39 27.40
CA ILE A 152 -9.65 -25.84 26.10
C ILE A 152 -9.46 -24.31 26.21
N SER A 153 -8.39 -23.73 25.61
CA SER A 153 -8.00 -22.29 25.61
C SER A 153 -8.58 -21.42 24.52
N GLY A 154 -9.21 -22.07 23.57
CA GLY A 154 -9.35 -21.50 22.25
C GLY A 154 -8.96 -22.52 21.19
N THR A 155 -8.82 -22.03 19.97
CA THR A 155 -8.49 -22.83 18.81
C THR A 155 -7.42 -22.18 17.99
N LEU A 156 -6.59 -23.02 17.40
CA LEU A 156 -5.63 -22.64 16.39
C LEU A 156 -6.10 -23.21 15.05
N GLY A 157 -6.01 -22.39 14.00
CA GLY A 157 -6.35 -22.76 12.64
C GLY A 157 -5.18 -22.53 11.68
N LEU A 158 -5.04 -23.44 10.73
CA LEU A 158 -4.21 -23.26 9.54
C LEU A 158 -5.05 -22.78 8.37
N PHE A 159 -4.59 -21.71 7.74
CA PHE A 159 -5.27 -21.06 6.62
C PHE A 159 -4.31 -20.94 5.44
N CYS A 160 -4.82 -20.99 4.21
CA CYS A 160 -4.07 -20.52 3.05
C CYS A 160 -3.79 -19.02 3.24
N ALA A 161 -2.53 -18.60 3.27
CA ALA A 161 -2.20 -17.19 3.52
C ALA A 161 -2.63 -16.26 2.36
N ARG A 162 -2.89 -16.81 1.17
CA ARG A 162 -3.21 -16.04 -0.04
C ARG A 162 -4.72 -15.85 -0.28
N HIS A 163 -5.50 -16.86 0.09
CA HIS A 163 -6.95 -16.89 -0.15
C HIS A 163 -7.77 -17.07 1.13
N MET A 164 -7.10 -17.20 2.27
CA MET A 164 -7.67 -17.43 3.59
C MET A 164 -8.47 -18.74 3.74
N PHE A 165 -8.46 -19.64 2.74
CA PHE A 165 -9.12 -20.95 2.84
C PHE A 165 -8.66 -21.70 4.08
N VAL A 166 -9.61 -22.18 4.89
CA VAL A 166 -9.27 -23.04 6.02
C VAL A 166 -8.77 -24.37 5.48
N LEU A 167 -7.60 -24.80 5.93
CA LEU A 167 -6.99 -26.05 5.46
C LEU A 167 -7.64 -27.26 6.14
N PRO A 168 -7.89 -28.36 5.40
CA PRO A 168 -8.36 -29.61 5.97
C PRO A 168 -7.43 -30.11 7.08
N GLY A 169 -7.99 -30.55 8.21
CA GLY A 169 -7.21 -30.99 9.38
C GLY A 169 -6.32 -29.91 10.03
N GLY A 170 -6.45 -28.64 9.62
CA GLY A 170 -5.64 -27.53 10.11
C GLY A 170 -6.08 -26.91 11.44
N GLY A 171 -7.20 -27.35 12.00
CA GLY A 171 -7.77 -26.88 13.26
C GLY A 171 -7.39 -27.76 14.44
N VAL A 172 -6.92 -27.16 15.53
CA VAL A 172 -6.64 -27.85 16.79
C VAL A 172 -7.12 -27.02 17.98
N ASP A 173 -7.48 -27.72 19.05
CA ASP A 173 -7.83 -27.08 20.32
C ASP A 173 -6.57 -26.73 21.11
N LEU A 174 -6.51 -25.50 21.62
CA LEU A 174 -5.52 -25.08 22.61
C LEU A 174 -5.99 -25.59 23.99
N GLN A 175 -5.10 -25.93 24.94
CA GLN A 175 -5.47 -26.73 26.12
C GLN A 175 -5.73 -25.97 27.44
N LYS A 176 -6.18 -24.71 27.41
CA LYS A 176 -5.95 -23.73 28.49
C LYS A 176 -6.93 -22.49 28.53
N GLY A 177 -8.24 -22.71 28.76
CA GLY A 177 -9.35 -21.76 29.18
C GLY A 177 -9.94 -20.64 28.29
N GLU A 178 -11.17 -20.06 28.40
CA GLU A 178 -12.53 -20.24 29.02
C GLU A 178 -13.82 -20.24 28.07
N ARG A 179 -14.86 -21.05 28.33
CA ARG A 179 -16.32 -20.88 27.98
C ARG A 179 -16.87 -20.80 26.52
N GLU A 180 -17.39 -21.94 26.04
CA GLU A 180 -18.56 -22.22 25.18
C GLU A 180 -18.68 -23.74 24.88
N MET A 181 -19.68 -24.14 24.08
CA MET A 181 -20.27 -25.47 23.75
C MET A 181 -19.42 -26.76 23.92
N ASN A 182 -20.10 -27.91 24.14
CA ASN A 182 -19.49 -29.24 24.23
C ASN A 182 -18.56 -29.57 23.03
N ALA A 183 -17.45 -30.29 23.29
CA ALA A 183 -16.32 -30.47 22.36
C ALA A 183 -16.73 -30.97 20.96
N GLY A 184 -17.50 -32.05 20.86
CA GLY A 184 -17.91 -32.61 19.58
C GLY A 184 -18.84 -31.69 18.78
N HIS A 185 -19.87 -31.15 19.44
CA HIS A 185 -20.82 -30.24 18.78
C HIS A 185 -20.14 -28.95 18.31
N ARG A 186 -19.17 -28.44 19.09
CA ARG A 186 -18.37 -27.26 18.73
C ARG A 186 -17.57 -27.47 17.45
N HIS A 187 -16.82 -28.58 17.33
CA HIS A 187 -16.08 -28.90 16.11
C HIS A 187 -17.00 -28.99 14.90
N ASP A 188 -18.17 -29.64 15.03
CA ASP A 188 -19.11 -29.78 13.92
C ASP A 188 -19.67 -28.42 13.46
N VAL A 189 -19.97 -27.49 14.39
CA VAL A 189 -20.42 -26.13 14.07
C VAL A 189 -19.32 -25.30 13.42
N ILE A 190 -18.10 -25.33 13.96
CA ILE A 190 -16.97 -24.62 13.36
C ILE A 190 -16.64 -25.20 11.97
N ASN A 191 -16.72 -26.52 11.80
CA ASN A 191 -16.53 -27.16 10.51
C ASN A 191 -17.56 -26.71 9.48
N GLU A 192 -18.83 -26.59 9.86
CA GLU A 192 -19.89 -26.05 8.99
C GLU A 192 -19.62 -24.59 8.61
N TYR A 193 -19.23 -23.76 9.57
CA TYR A 193 -18.90 -22.36 9.33
C TYR A 193 -17.72 -22.21 8.36
N HIS A 194 -16.61 -22.91 8.60
CA HIS A 194 -15.45 -22.93 7.70
C HIS A 194 -15.79 -23.50 6.31
N ASN A 195 -16.68 -24.48 6.25
CA ASN A 195 -17.15 -25.03 4.98
C ASN A 195 -17.91 -23.98 4.16
N ASP A 196 -18.82 -23.24 4.80
CA ASP A 196 -19.59 -22.17 4.19
C ASP A 196 -18.70 -20.99 3.76
N GLN A 197 -17.73 -20.60 4.59
CA GLN A 197 -16.73 -19.59 4.24
C GLN A 197 -15.91 -19.98 3.01
N ASN A 198 -15.36 -21.20 2.99
CA ASN A 198 -14.60 -21.70 1.84
C ASN A 198 -15.49 -21.72 0.58
N LEU A 199 -16.75 -22.17 0.68
CA LEU A 199 -17.67 -22.17 -0.46
C LEU A 199 -17.91 -20.76 -1.01
N ARG A 200 -18.18 -19.78 -0.14
CA ARG A 200 -18.38 -18.38 -0.55
C ARG A 200 -17.15 -17.84 -1.28
N ARG A 201 -15.94 -18.12 -0.78
CA ARG A 201 -14.68 -17.70 -1.40
C ARG A 201 -14.42 -18.38 -2.75
N THR A 202 -14.75 -19.66 -2.89
CA THR A 202 -14.70 -20.34 -4.21
C THR A 202 -15.57 -19.63 -5.24
N HIS A 203 -16.65 -18.97 -4.82
CA HIS A 203 -17.59 -18.26 -5.68
C HIS A 203 -17.36 -16.74 -5.77
N SER A 204 -16.41 -16.16 -5.02
CA SER A 204 -16.14 -14.71 -5.07
C SER A 204 -15.33 -14.29 -6.29
N TRP A 205 -14.67 -15.24 -6.97
CA TRP A 205 -13.89 -15.03 -8.19
C TRP A 205 -12.83 -13.93 -8.09
N GLU A 206 -12.27 -13.72 -6.90
CA GLU A 206 -11.33 -12.62 -6.63
C GLU A 206 -10.02 -12.67 -7.42
N LEU A 207 -9.63 -13.83 -7.96
CA LEU A 207 -8.34 -14.01 -8.63
C LEU A 207 -8.15 -13.06 -9.81
N THR A 208 -9.17 -12.83 -10.64
CA THR A 208 -9.06 -11.93 -11.80
C THR A 208 -8.84 -10.49 -11.36
N ARG A 209 -9.60 -10.01 -10.36
CA ARG A 209 -9.42 -8.68 -9.77
C ARG A 209 -8.01 -8.50 -9.19
N LYS A 210 -7.55 -9.49 -8.41
CA LYS A 210 -6.20 -9.49 -7.82
C LYS A 210 -5.13 -9.44 -8.91
N TYR A 211 -5.30 -10.20 -9.99
CA TYR A 211 -4.36 -10.22 -11.12
C TYR A 211 -4.28 -8.87 -11.84
N THR A 212 -5.42 -8.23 -12.14
CA THR A 212 -5.42 -6.90 -12.76
C THR A 212 -4.69 -5.87 -11.91
N VAL A 213 -4.89 -5.89 -10.59
CA VAL A 213 -4.17 -5.01 -9.66
C VAL A 213 -2.68 -5.33 -9.64
N ALA A 214 -2.31 -6.61 -9.56
CA ALA A 214 -0.91 -7.04 -9.54
C ALA A 214 -0.16 -6.64 -10.82
N VAL A 215 -0.76 -6.81 -12.00
CA VAL A 215 -0.19 -6.40 -13.29
C VAL A 215 0.01 -4.88 -13.34
N LYS A 216 -1.01 -4.10 -12.97
CA LYS A 216 -0.91 -2.63 -12.94
C LYS A 216 0.22 -2.14 -12.00
N GLN A 217 0.35 -2.78 -10.84
CA GLN A 217 1.39 -2.43 -9.87
C GLN A 217 2.78 -2.89 -10.31
N ARG A 218 2.88 -4.08 -10.93
CA ARG A 218 4.10 -4.57 -11.55
C ARG A 218 4.59 -3.61 -12.63
N ASP A 219 3.75 -3.28 -13.59
CA ASP A 219 4.14 -2.42 -14.73
C ASP A 219 4.55 -1.03 -14.26
N SER A 220 3.85 -0.51 -13.24
CA SER A 220 4.24 0.72 -12.55
C SER A 220 5.63 0.62 -11.92
N ALA A 221 5.90 -0.45 -11.16
CA ALA A 221 7.16 -0.63 -10.46
C ALA A 221 8.32 -0.84 -11.45
N VAL A 222 8.09 -1.56 -12.55
CA VAL A 222 9.04 -1.73 -13.65
C VAL A 222 9.44 -0.37 -14.22
N GLN A 223 8.46 0.47 -14.58
CA GLN A 223 8.73 1.79 -15.11
C GLN A 223 9.53 2.67 -14.12
N THR A 224 9.20 2.61 -12.82
CA THR A 224 9.93 3.36 -11.79
C THR A 224 11.38 2.89 -11.69
N VAL A 225 11.63 1.57 -11.71
CA VAL A 225 13.00 1.03 -11.69
C VAL A 225 13.77 1.44 -12.94
N GLU A 226 13.17 1.34 -14.13
CA GLU A 226 13.83 1.75 -15.39
C GLU A 226 14.22 3.22 -15.39
N ASN A 227 13.31 4.11 -14.97
CA ASN A 227 13.60 5.54 -14.85
C ASN A 227 14.72 5.82 -13.84
N LEU A 228 14.70 5.11 -12.71
CA LEU A 228 15.71 5.24 -11.67
C LEU A 228 17.07 4.72 -12.14
N GLU A 229 17.12 3.60 -12.86
CA GLU A 229 18.36 3.05 -13.42
C GLU A 229 18.99 3.99 -14.45
N VAL A 230 18.20 4.57 -15.36
CA VAL A 230 18.68 5.59 -16.31
C VAL A 230 19.33 6.77 -15.58
N THR A 231 18.67 7.23 -14.52
CA THR A 231 19.15 8.35 -13.70
C THR A 231 20.42 8.00 -12.94
N VAL A 232 20.46 6.83 -12.29
CA VAL A 232 21.63 6.35 -11.54
C VAL A 232 22.82 6.15 -12.48
N THR A 233 22.61 5.58 -13.67
CA THR A 233 23.67 5.41 -14.66
C THR A 233 24.23 6.76 -15.13
N LYS A 234 23.37 7.77 -15.30
CA LYS A 234 23.78 9.12 -15.72
C LYS A 234 24.60 9.85 -14.66
N HIS A 235 24.22 9.77 -13.38
CA HIS A 235 24.78 10.63 -12.32
C HIS A 235 25.77 9.92 -11.37
N ILE A 236 25.64 8.60 -11.16
CA ILE A 236 26.51 7.82 -10.28
C ILE A 236 27.45 6.92 -11.09
N GLY A 237 26.95 6.38 -12.20
CA GLY A 237 27.73 5.58 -13.15
C GLY A 237 27.24 4.13 -13.29
N SER A 238 27.54 3.53 -14.44
CA SER A 238 27.10 2.16 -14.76
C SER A 238 27.75 1.09 -13.89
N ASP A 239 29.00 1.29 -13.49
CA ASP A 239 29.76 0.29 -12.71
C ASP A 239 29.22 0.15 -11.28
N GLU A 240 28.84 1.27 -10.66
CA GLU A 240 28.19 1.28 -9.34
C GLU A 240 26.85 0.57 -9.36
N LEU A 241 26.00 0.84 -10.35
CA LEU A 241 24.72 0.14 -10.52
C LEU A 241 24.92 -1.37 -10.70
N ALA A 242 25.92 -1.79 -11.48
CA ALA A 242 26.28 -3.20 -11.62
C ALA A 242 26.76 -3.81 -10.28
N GLY A 243 27.50 -3.04 -9.49
CA GLY A 243 27.89 -3.39 -8.12
C GLY A 243 26.69 -3.58 -7.20
N TRP A 244 25.67 -2.72 -7.30
CA TRP A 244 24.44 -2.83 -6.50
C TRP A 244 23.63 -4.07 -6.87
N LYS A 245 23.47 -4.36 -8.16
CA LYS A 245 22.81 -5.57 -8.66
C LYS A 245 23.51 -6.84 -8.15
N ARG A 246 24.84 -6.89 -8.23
CA ARG A 246 25.63 -8.03 -7.70
C ARG A 246 25.47 -8.19 -6.19
N ARG A 247 25.51 -7.08 -5.44
CA ARG A 247 25.29 -7.08 -3.99
C ARG A 247 23.90 -7.61 -3.62
N GLU A 248 22.87 -7.26 -4.39
CA GLU A 248 21.52 -7.78 -4.19
C GLU A 248 21.47 -9.30 -4.34
N GLU A 249 22.06 -9.81 -5.43
CA GLU A 249 22.06 -11.24 -5.75
C GLU A 249 22.79 -12.05 -4.68
N GLU A 250 23.97 -11.61 -4.27
CA GLU A 250 24.72 -12.23 -3.17
C GLU A 250 23.94 -12.21 -1.85
N TRP A 251 23.26 -11.10 -1.55
CA TRP A 251 22.47 -10.97 -0.33
C TRP A 251 21.26 -11.91 -0.35
N LYS A 252 20.53 -11.96 -1.48
CA LYS A 252 19.37 -12.85 -1.68
C LYS A 252 19.74 -14.32 -1.48
N VAL A 253 20.95 -14.74 -1.88
CA VAL A 253 21.45 -16.10 -1.62
C VAL A 253 21.78 -16.32 -0.14
N LYS A 254 22.46 -15.37 0.51
CA LYS A 254 22.91 -15.49 1.90
C LYS A 254 21.78 -15.42 2.92
N VAL A 255 20.74 -14.62 2.66
CA VAL A 255 19.63 -14.35 3.60
C VAL A 255 18.71 -15.54 3.80
N VAL A 256 18.69 -16.52 2.88
CA VAL A 256 17.82 -17.71 3.00
C VAL A 256 18.19 -18.56 4.22
N ASP A 257 19.48 -18.64 4.57
CA ASP A 257 19.95 -19.38 5.73
C ASP A 257 19.94 -18.50 6.99
N ARG A 258 19.05 -18.84 7.94
CA ARG A 258 18.93 -18.14 9.23
C ARG A 258 20.23 -18.08 10.03
N ARG A 259 21.15 -19.02 9.83
CA ARG A 259 22.45 -19.04 10.51
C ARG A 259 23.34 -17.87 10.10
N ASN A 260 23.13 -17.32 8.90
CA ASN A 260 23.92 -16.21 8.38
C ASN A 260 23.44 -14.84 8.87
N HIS A 261 22.26 -14.76 9.51
CA HIS A 261 21.59 -13.48 9.79
C HIS A 261 22.34 -12.58 10.78
N LYS A 262 23.19 -13.13 11.64
CA LYS A 262 23.83 -12.39 12.74
C LYS A 262 24.71 -11.24 12.24
N ASP A 263 25.49 -11.49 11.19
CA ASP A 263 26.50 -10.57 10.66
C ASP A 263 26.22 -10.18 9.19
N LEU A 264 25.03 -10.49 8.68
CA LEU A 264 24.64 -10.18 7.31
C LEU A 264 24.23 -8.71 7.20
N ASP A 265 25.02 -7.93 6.46
CA ASP A 265 24.71 -6.54 6.15
C ASP A 265 23.47 -6.46 5.25
N ASN A 266 22.51 -5.61 5.61
CA ASN A 266 21.24 -5.49 4.91
C ASN A 266 21.32 -4.34 3.86
N PRO A 267 21.34 -4.64 2.55
CA PRO A 267 21.45 -3.61 1.52
C PRO A 267 20.20 -2.70 1.43
N TYR A 268 19.08 -3.12 2.02
CA TYR A 268 17.83 -2.34 2.10
C TYR A 268 17.82 -1.34 3.27
N GLU A 269 18.91 -1.24 4.02
CA GLU A 269 19.11 -0.29 5.11
C GLU A 269 20.34 0.59 4.88
N LEU A 270 20.30 1.77 5.47
CA LEU A 270 21.43 2.70 5.49
C LEU A 270 22.60 2.11 6.29
N THR A 271 23.80 2.35 5.82
CA THR A 271 25.02 1.90 6.49
C THR A 271 25.16 2.62 7.83
N LYS A 272 25.32 1.88 8.94
CA LYS A 272 25.25 2.41 10.33
C LYS A 272 26.28 3.51 10.67
N SER A 273 27.31 3.72 9.86
CA SER A 273 28.46 4.60 10.16
C SER A 273 28.37 6.02 9.63
N LYS A 274 27.35 6.41 8.86
CA LYS A 274 27.34 7.69 8.11
C LYS A 274 26.07 8.52 8.29
N ALA A 275 25.49 8.49 9.48
CA ALA A 275 24.35 9.37 9.78
C ALA A 275 24.87 10.80 9.96
N LEU A 276 24.41 11.71 9.10
CA LEU A 276 24.78 13.12 9.10
C LEU A 276 24.51 13.74 10.49
N SER A 277 25.51 14.39 11.09
CA SER A 277 25.34 14.98 12.42
C SER A 277 24.38 16.17 12.35
N GLN A 278 23.66 16.44 13.45
CA GLN A 278 22.75 17.58 13.55
C GLN A 278 23.43 18.93 13.27
N LYS A 279 24.72 19.02 13.54
CA LYS A 279 25.49 20.25 13.33
C LYS A 279 25.85 20.45 11.86
N ASP A 280 26.21 19.38 11.16
CA ASP A 280 26.69 19.43 9.77
C ASP A 280 25.52 19.67 8.81
N ALA A 281 24.40 18.95 9.02
CA ALA A 281 23.22 19.17 8.21
C ALA A 281 22.56 20.52 8.44
N LEU A 282 22.58 21.09 9.65
CA LEU A 282 22.04 22.44 9.90
C LEU A 282 22.95 23.55 9.36
N ALA A 283 24.25 23.30 9.20
CA ALA A 283 25.20 24.23 8.59
C ALA A 283 24.94 24.37 7.08
N GLU A 284 24.72 23.27 6.38
CA GLU A 284 24.40 23.26 4.94
C GLU A 284 23.08 23.99 4.60
N LEU A 285 22.06 23.90 5.48
CA LEU A 285 20.79 24.63 5.27
C LEU A 285 20.92 26.15 5.47
N ARG A 286 22.00 26.59 6.13
CA ARG A 286 22.31 28.00 6.38
C ARG A 286 23.24 28.60 5.32
N GLU A 287 24.08 27.79 4.67
CA GLU A 287 25.05 28.26 3.68
C GLU A 287 24.50 28.40 2.25
N ASN A 288 23.33 27.85 1.94
CA ASN A 288 22.70 27.94 0.61
C ASN A 288 22.04 29.30 0.29
N ILE A 289 22.54 30.41 0.85
CA ILE A 289 22.10 31.76 0.49
C ILE A 289 23.33 32.59 0.14
N VAL A 290 23.37 33.01 -1.13
CA VAL A 290 24.35 33.90 -1.77
C VAL A 290 25.59 33.19 -2.32
N GLN A 291 25.59 33.00 -3.64
CA GLN A 291 26.68 33.46 -4.50
C GLN A 291 26.27 33.42 -5.98
N GLY A 292 26.46 34.54 -6.66
CA GLY A 292 26.35 34.67 -8.11
C GLY A 292 26.91 36.02 -8.51
N SER A 293 28.04 36.01 -9.23
CA SER A 293 28.63 37.22 -9.82
C SER A 293 28.93 36.99 -11.30
N THR A 294 28.28 37.83 -12.12
CA THR A 294 28.74 38.49 -13.36
C THR A 294 29.47 37.66 -14.43
N GLU A 295 28.82 37.47 -15.59
CA GLU A 295 29.13 38.17 -16.86
C GLU A 295 28.14 37.80 -17.99
N ASP A 296 27.27 38.76 -18.38
CA ASP A 296 26.94 39.22 -19.76
C ASP A 296 25.74 40.20 -19.63
N SER A 297 25.78 41.39 -20.22
CA SER A 297 25.00 42.55 -19.71
C SER A 297 23.46 42.40 -19.78
N LEU A 298 22.95 41.51 -20.63
CA LEU A 298 21.54 41.13 -20.72
C LEU A 298 21.18 40.01 -19.73
N VAL A 299 21.98 38.93 -19.72
CA VAL A 299 21.76 37.73 -18.91
C VAL A 299 21.84 38.08 -17.42
N GLY A 300 22.89 38.80 -17.02
CA GLY A 300 23.07 39.26 -15.63
C GLY A 300 21.96 40.22 -15.16
N THR A 301 21.33 40.97 -16.07
CA THR A 301 20.16 41.81 -15.72
C THR A 301 18.92 40.95 -15.46
N ILE A 302 18.71 39.87 -16.22
CA ILE A 302 17.61 38.93 -15.97
C ILE A 302 17.88 38.15 -14.68
N GLU A 303 19.06 37.57 -14.51
CA GLU A 303 19.47 36.82 -13.30
C GLU A 303 19.25 37.63 -12.02
N GLU A 304 19.74 38.88 -11.98
CA GLU A 304 19.53 39.77 -10.83
C GLU A 304 18.04 40.07 -10.61
N GLY A 305 17.27 40.25 -11.70
CA GLY A 305 15.82 40.46 -11.61
C GLY A 305 15.09 39.25 -11.01
N VAL A 306 15.48 38.03 -11.37
CA VAL A 306 14.88 36.82 -10.80
C VAL A 306 15.32 36.61 -9.35
N ALA A 307 16.59 36.88 -9.01
CA ALA A 307 17.09 36.85 -7.63
C ALA A 307 16.36 37.88 -6.73
N LEU A 308 16.01 39.05 -7.27
CA LEU A 308 15.20 40.06 -6.58
C LEU A 308 13.76 39.58 -6.34
N GLN A 309 13.15 38.85 -7.29
CA GLN A 309 11.84 38.22 -7.09
C GLN A 309 11.87 37.17 -5.97
N GLU A 310 12.93 36.35 -5.91
CA GLU A 310 13.12 35.36 -4.84
C GLU A 310 13.33 36.02 -3.47
N MET A 311 14.18 37.06 -3.40
CA MET A 311 14.40 37.83 -2.16
C MET A 311 13.11 38.47 -1.67
N LYS A 312 12.32 39.07 -2.58
CA LYS A 312 10.98 39.61 -2.27
C LYS A 312 10.07 38.54 -1.69
N ALA A 313 9.98 37.37 -2.33
CA ALA A 313 9.13 36.28 -1.88
C ALA A 313 9.54 35.72 -0.51
N ALA A 314 10.85 35.60 -0.24
CA ALA A 314 11.38 35.18 1.05
C ALA A 314 11.02 36.17 2.18
N ILE A 315 11.18 37.48 1.94
CA ILE A 315 10.81 38.53 2.89
C ILE A 315 9.30 38.51 3.17
N LEU A 316 8.45 38.39 2.15
CA LEU A 316 7.00 38.31 2.32
C LEU A 316 6.58 37.09 3.16
N HIS A 317 7.23 35.94 2.96
CA HIS A 317 7.00 34.74 3.76
C HIS A 317 7.42 34.95 5.23
N ASP A 318 8.59 35.53 5.47
CA ASP A 318 9.10 35.75 6.82
C ASP A 318 8.21 36.77 7.59
N ILE A 319 7.68 37.79 6.91
CA ILE A 319 6.69 38.72 7.46
C ILE A 319 5.35 38.03 7.81
N GLU A 320 4.90 37.06 7.01
CA GLU A 320 3.64 36.34 7.26
C GLU A 320 3.69 35.37 8.44
N GLN A 321 4.87 34.89 8.80
CA GLN A 321 5.08 33.96 9.92
C GLN A 321 5.17 34.67 11.27
N ASP A 322 5.51 35.96 11.28
CA ASP A 322 5.68 36.76 12.49
C ASP A 322 4.35 37.46 12.86
N GLU A 323 3.54 36.82 13.71
CA GLU A 323 2.19 37.28 14.07
C GLU A 323 2.17 38.64 14.81
N GLN A 324 3.32 39.14 15.27
CA GLN A 324 3.42 40.40 16.01
C GLN A 324 4.30 41.43 15.30
N VAL A 325 3.67 42.27 14.48
CA VAL A 325 4.23 43.41 13.73
C VAL A 325 5.10 44.36 14.59
N ALA A 326 4.88 44.41 15.91
CA ALA A 326 5.60 45.29 16.83
C ALA A 326 6.99 44.78 17.25
N SER A 327 7.30 43.50 17.02
CA SER A 327 8.57 42.84 17.36
C SER A 327 9.28 42.28 16.12
N MET A 328 9.09 42.89 14.94
CA MET A 328 9.84 42.49 13.75
C MET A 328 11.35 42.60 14.01
N ASP A 329 12.02 41.46 13.87
CA ASP A 329 13.46 41.30 14.01
C ASP A 329 14.19 42.34 13.12
N GLU A 330 15.21 43.00 13.65
CA GLU A 330 15.94 44.06 12.96
C GLU A 330 16.53 43.54 11.62
N ALA A 331 16.78 42.22 11.57
CA ALA A 331 17.16 41.48 10.37
C ALA A 331 16.18 41.61 9.19
N ILE A 332 14.85 41.57 9.41
CA ILE A 332 13.86 41.68 8.33
C ILE A 332 13.88 43.08 7.73
N LYS A 333 14.02 44.10 8.57
CA LYS A 333 14.13 45.50 8.12
C LYS A 333 15.40 45.72 7.30
N ASP A 334 16.52 45.14 7.72
CA ASP A 334 17.78 45.24 6.99
C ASP A 334 17.72 44.49 5.65
N GLN A 335 17.07 43.32 5.59
CA GLN A 335 16.77 42.63 4.33
C GLN A 335 15.89 43.48 3.40
N CYS A 336 14.87 44.17 3.94
CA CYS A 336 14.04 45.09 3.15
C CYS A 336 14.86 46.26 2.58
N LYS A 337 15.73 46.88 3.38
CA LYS A 337 16.65 47.95 2.91
C LYS A 337 17.58 47.43 1.81
N GLN A 338 18.11 46.21 1.95
CA GLN A 338 18.96 45.59 0.95
C GLN A 338 18.21 45.33 -0.35
N LEU A 339 16.97 44.82 -0.28
CA LEU A 339 16.08 44.63 -1.43
C LEU A 339 15.87 45.96 -2.17
N TYR A 340 15.49 47.03 -1.48
CA TYR A 340 15.29 48.34 -2.09
C TYR A 340 16.53 48.88 -2.81
N SER A 341 17.71 48.75 -2.17
CA SER A 341 18.98 49.19 -2.76
C SER A 341 19.31 48.42 -4.04
N ARG A 342 19.18 47.09 -4.02
CA ARG A 342 19.43 46.23 -5.18
C ARG A 342 18.43 46.48 -6.31
N ILE A 343 17.13 46.67 -6.01
CA ILE A 343 16.11 47.01 -7.01
C ILE A 343 16.43 48.34 -7.69
N LYS A 344 16.85 49.35 -6.93
CA LYS A 344 17.24 50.66 -7.50
C LYS A 344 18.43 50.52 -8.46
N ALA A 345 19.41 49.69 -8.12
CA ALA A 345 20.55 49.41 -8.99
C ALA A 345 20.12 48.62 -10.24
N TRP A 346 19.29 47.59 -10.06
CA TRP A 346 18.76 46.75 -11.13
C TRP A 346 17.89 47.54 -12.12
N ALA A 347 17.02 48.43 -11.65
CA ALA A 347 16.14 49.24 -12.49
C ALA A 347 16.91 50.08 -13.52
N LYS A 348 18.13 50.52 -13.18
CA LYS A 348 19.02 51.23 -14.11
C LYS A 348 19.45 50.32 -15.27
N ASN A 349 19.81 49.07 -15.01
CA ASN A 349 20.24 48.10 -16.03
C ASN A 349 19.04 47.54 -16.82
N ALA A 350 17.92 47.27 -16.14
CA ALA A 350 16.67 46.88 -16.77
C ALA A 350 16.12 47.96 -17.71
N GLY A 351 16.33 49.24 -17.40
CA GLY A 351 16.00 50.38 -18.26
C GLY A 351 16.76 50.39 -19.59
N VAL A 352 17.93 49.75 -19.66
CA VAL A 352 18.76 49.67 -20.87
C VAL A 352 18.42 48.40 -21.68
N HIS A 353 18.25 47.28 -21.00
CA HIS A 353 18.26 45.96 -21.64
C HIS A 353 16.89 45.29 -21.78
N ILE A 354 15.95 45.56 -20.86
CA ILE A 354 14.65 44.87 -20.77
C ILE A 354 13.50 45.82 -21.16
N SER A 355 13.42 46.98 -20.51
CA SER A 355 12.31 47.93 -20.62
C SER A 355 12.04 48.43 -22.05
N PRO A 356 13.06 48.76 -22.89
CA PRO A 356 12.82 49.22 -24.26
C PRO A 356 12.17 48.15 -25.15
N LYS A 357 12.55 46.87 -24.96
CA LYS A 357 12.01 45.74 -25.71
C LYS A 357 10.56 45.43 -25.31
N ILE A 358 10.24 45.52 -24.02
CA ILE A 358 8.86 45.38 -23.53
C ILE A 358 7.99 46.51 -24.08
N ALA A 359 8.46 47.76 -24.01
CA ALA A 359 7.72 48.92 -24.52
C ALA A 359 7.48 48.85 -26.04
N GLN A 360 8.47 48.38 -26.80
CA GLN A 360 8.33 48.14 -28.24
C GLN A 360 7.27 47.07 -28.52
N ALA A 361 7.37 45.90 -27.88
CA ALA A 361 6.42 44.81 -28.06
C ALA A 361 4.99 45.18 -27.63
N ALA A 362 4.82 45.91 -26.52
CA ALA A 362 3.52 46.37 -26.06
C ALA A 362 2.86 47.35 -27.03
N LYS A 363 3.65 48.28 -27.60
CA LYS A 363 3.18 49.25 -28.61
C LYS A 363 2.79 48.55 -29.92
N GLU A 364 3.62 47.65 -30.41
CA GLU A 364 3.38 46.91 -31.67
C GLU A 364 2.22 45.90 -31.52
N SER A 365 1.97 45.41 -30.31
CA SER A 365 0.86 44.48 -30.01
C SER A 365 -0.46 45.17 -29.57
N CYS A 366 -0.51 46.50 -29.53
CA CYS A 366 -1.67 47.28 -29.04
C CYS A 366 -2.18 46.86 -27.64
N CYS A 367 -1.30 46.38 -26.76
CA CYS A 367 -1.68 46.00 -25.39
C CYS A 367 -1.67 47.23 -24.46
N ILE A 368 -2.86 47.74 -24.11
CA ILE A 368 -3.03 48.86 -23.16
C ILE A 368 -2.58 48.46 -21.74
N ASN A 369 -2.85 47.22 -21.34
CA ASN A 369 -2.40 46.64 -20.07
C ASN A 369 -1.54 45.41 -20.38
N TYR A 370 -0.22 45.57 -20.32
CA TYR A 370 0.74 44.55 -20.75
C TYR A 370 1.34 43.75 -19.58
N THR A 371 1.02 44.11 -18.34
CA THR A 371 1.42 43.39 -17.13
C THR A 371 0.35 42.38 -16.75
N LEU A 372 0.75 41.17 -16.31
CA LEU A 372 -0.17 40.22 -15.70
C LEU A 372 -0.70 40.79 -14.38
N PRO A 373 -1.98 40.58 -14.03
CA PRO A 373 -2.49 40.92 -12.70
C PRO A 373 -1.61 40.28 -11.61
N LEU A 374 -1.33 41.00 -10.53
CA LEU A 374 -0.76 40.41 -9.33
C LEU A 374 -1.76 39.35 -8.85
N ASP A 375 -1.36 38.08 -8.80
CA ASP A 375 -2.19 36.99 -8.28
C ASP A 375 -2.53 37.29 -6.81
N ASP A 376 -3.69 37.92 -6.59
CA ASP A 376 -4.31 38.05 -5.28
C ASP A 376 -4.84 36.65 -4.94
N ASP A 377 -4.17 35.97 -4.00
CA ASP A 377 -4.45 34.60 -3.58
C ASP A 377 -4.56 33.61 -4.75
N ASN A 378 -3.40 33.11 -5.23
CA ASN A 378 -3.40 31.80 -5.87
C ASN A 378 -3.65 30.75 -4.77
N GLY A 379 -4.94 30.58 -4.46
CA GLY A 379 -5.43 29.54 -3.58
C GLY A 379 -4.92 28.21 -4.10
N CYS A 380 -3.95 27.64 -3.37
CA CYS A 380 -3.87 26.19 -3.20
C CYS A 380 -5.20 25.75 -2.57
N SER A 381 -6.26 25.73 -3.38
CA SER A 381 -7.42 24.93 -3.09
C SER A 381 -6.88 23.51 -3.14
N ALA A 382 -6.90 22.84 -1.97
CA ALA A 382 -6.86 21.40 -1.97
C ALA A 382 -7.87 20.93 -3.03
N PRO A 383 -7.50 20.02 -3.94
CA PRO A 383 -8.50 19.43 -4.81
C PRO A 383 -9.61 18.91 -3.90
N ASP A 384 -10.87 19.13 -4.29
CA ASP A 384 -11.94 18.27 -3.80
C ASP A 384 -11.43 16.84 -3.95
N ASP A 385 -11.46 16.10 -2.84
CA ASP A 385 -11.32 14.65 -2.84
C ASP A 385 -12.41 14.12 -3.77
N GLN A 386 -12.10 14.02 -5.07
CA GLN A 386 -12.81 13.14 -5.97
C GLN A 386 -12.36 11.76 -5.55
N ASP A 387 -13.20 11.17 -4.71
CA ASP A 387 -13.25 9.76 -4.39
C ASP A 387 -12.91 8.95 -5.65
N ILE A 388 -11.65 8.53 -5.76
CA ILE A 388 -11.32 7.34 -6.51
C ILE A 388 -11.75 6.23 -5.57
N ASP A 389 -12.92 5.68 -5.85
CA ASP A 389 -13.50 4.51 -5.18
C ASP A 389 -12.42 3.45 -4.94
N ALA A 390 -11.86 3.48 -3.73
CA ALA A 390 -11.20 2.34 -3.17
C ALA A 390 -12.32 1.40 -2.73
N ASP A 391 -12.75 0.53 -3.64
CA ASP A 391 -13.58 -0.64 -3.32
C ASP A 391 -12.81 -1.53 -2.34
N SER A 392 -12.93 -1.18 -1.05
CA SER A 392 -12.66 -2.04 0.09
C SER A 392 -14.01 -2.49 0.63
N ASP A 393 -14.48 -3.64 0.14
CA ASP A 393 -15.39 -4.47 0.92
C ASP A 393 -14.58 -5.01 2.12
N ASP A 394 -14.68 -4.34 3.26
CA ASP A 394 -14.44 -4.94 4.57
C ASP A 394 -15.35 -4.28 5.62
N GLU A 395 -15.86 -5.13 6.51
CA GLU A 395 -17.03 -4.99 7.38
C GLU A 395 -17.06 -3.77 8.34
N GLU A 396 -18.29 -3.41 8.73
CA GLU A 396 -18.63 -2.37 9.71
C GLU A 396 -17.85 -2.47 11.04
N PRO A 397 -17.22 -1.38 11.52
CA PRO A 397 -16.77 -1.32 12.91
C PRO A 397 -17.94 -0.99 13.86
N LEU A 398 -18.06 -1.81 14.90
CA LEU A 398 -18.96 -1.65 16.05
C LEU A 398 -18.90 -0.24 16.70
N PRO A 399 -20.00 0.24 17.31
CA PRO A 399 -20.09 1.60 17.83
C PRO A 399 -19.30 1.73 19.14
N THR A 400 -18.18 2.45 19.11
CA THR A 400 -17.51 2.91 20.32
C THR A 400 -17.92 4.35 20.63
N ASN A 401 -18.48 4.54 21.82
CA ASN A 401 -18.91 5.83 22.36
C ASN A 401 -17.71 6.75 22.57
N GLY A 402 -17.70 7.88 21.88
CA GLY A 402 -16.71 8.94 22.07
C GLY A 402 -16.82 10.00 20.99
N LYS A 403 -17.94 10.75 20.95
CA LYS A 403 -18.10 11.91 20.07
C LYS A 403 -17.05 12.98 20.44
N ARG A 404 -15.86 12.92 19.84
CA ARG A 404 -15.04 14.12 19.61
C ARG A 404 -15.60 14.80 18.36
N SER A 405 -16.36 15.87 18.61
CA SER A 405 -16.78 16.84 17.60
C SER A 405 -15.59 17.19 16.70
N ARG A 406 -15.67 16.89 15.40
CA ARG A 406 -14.79 17.51 14.40
C ARG A 406 -15.02 19.03 14.47
N PRO A 407 -13.97 19.87 14.52
CA PRO A 407 -14.17 21.31 14.41
C PRO A 407 -14.76 21.60 13.02
N ALA A 408 -15.71 22.52 12.96
CA ALA A 408 -16.36 22.94 11.73
C ALA A 408 -15.31 23.44 10.71
N LYS A 409 -15.60 23.25 9.41
CA LYS A 409 -14.83 23.84 8.30
C LYS A 409 -14.74 25.35 8.55
N ASP A 410 -13.59 25.82 9.03
CA ASP A 410 -13.28 27.24 9.09
C ASP A 410 -13.21 27.75 7.65
N SER A 411 -14.22 28.51 7.23
CA SER A 411 -14.14 29.37 6.07
C SER A 411 -12.89 30.24 6.21
N VAL A 412 -11.91 30.07 5.32
CA VAL A 412 -10.67 30.85 5.30
C VAL A 412 -11.04 32.33 5.24
N ARG A 413 -10.88 33.05 6.37
CA ARG A 413 -10.99 34.50 6.37
C ARG A 413 -9.72 35.04 5.71
N PRO A 414 -9.81 36.03 4.80
CA PRO A 414 -8.63 36.63 4.19
C PRO A 414 -7.71 37.18 5.28
N LYS A 415 -6.43 36.77 5.25
CA LYS A 415 -5.44 37.21 6.23
C LYS A 415 -5.24 38.71 6.09
N LYS A 416 -5.37 39.46 7.18
CA LYS A 416 -5.07 40.90 7.19
C LYS A 416 -3.55 41.10 7.16
N HIS A 417 -3.00 41.35 5.98
CA HIS A 417 -1.58 41.65 5.81
C HIS A 417 -1.18 42.97 6.50
N CYS A 418 0.00 42.98 7.13
CA CYS A 418 0.55 44.15 7.80
C CYS A 418 1.00 45.23 6.78
N PRO A 419 1.20 46.49 7.22
CA PRO A 419 1.62 47.57 6.31
C PRO A 419 2.92 47.28 5.56
N LEU A 420 3.93 46.70 6.25
CA LEU A 420 5.20 46.34 5.61
C LEU A 420 5.01 45.28 4.52
N TRP A 421 4.16 44.28 4.76
CA TRP A 421 3.85 43.26 3.76
C TRP A 421 3.26 43.90 2.49
N ARG A 422 2.33 44.86 2.63
CA ARG A 422 1.74 45.56 1.48
C ARG A 422 2.77 46.42 0.74
N GLU A 423 3.66 47.07 1.48
CA GLU A 423 4.75 47.88 0.92
C GLU A 423 5.68 47.01 0.06
N VAL A 424 6.15 45.87 0.60
CA VAL A 424 7.02 44.95 -0.11
C VAL A 424 6.28 44.25 -1.26
N SER A 425 5.02 43.86 -1.07
CA SER A 425 4.20 43.20 -2.09
C SER A 425 3.95 44.10 -3.30
N GLY A 426 3.76 45.41 -3.08
CA GLY A 426 3.55 46.40 -4.12
C GLY A 426 4.78 46.72 -4.99
N ILE A 427 5.96 46.16 -4.70
CA ILE A 427 7.16 46.40 -5.51
C ILE A 427 7.10 45.58 -6.81
N GLU A 428 6.99 46.25 -7.96
CA GLU A 428 6.99 45.58 -9.26
C GLU A 428 8.42 45.32 -9.78
N ILE A 429 8.73 44.04 -10.04
CA ILE A 429 9.97 43.61 -10.69
C ILE A 429 9.60 43.04 -12.06
N MET A 430 9.65 43.91 -13.08
CA MET A 430 9.17 43.60 -14.43
C MET A 430 10.17 42.73 -15.21
N LEU A 431 9.84 41.43 -15.31
CA LEU A 431 10.54 40.48 -16.17
C LEU A 431 9.64 40.06 -17.35
N PRO A 432 10.19 39.44 -18.41
CA PRO A 432 9.39 38.95 -19.54
C PRO A 432 8.20 38.05 -19.12
N SER A 433 8.35 37.21 -18.09
CA SER A 433 7.28 36.40 -17.52
C SER A 433 6.14 37.20 -16.88
N SER A 434 6.41 38.42 -16.42
CA SER A 434 5.41 39.35 -15.86
C SER A 434 4.53 39.98 -16.95
N CYS A 435 4.86 39.78 -18.23
CA CYS A 435 4.13 40.33 -19.36
C CYS A 435 3.05 39.38 -19.88
N VAL A 436 1.96 39.95 -20.41
CA VAL A 436 0.89 39.19 -21.09
C VAL A 436 1.41 38.41 -22.30
N GLU A 437 0.72 37.34 -22.67
CA GLU A 437 1.15 36.42 -23.74
C GLU A 437 1.39 37.11 -25.09
N ALA A 438 0.58 38.11 -25.44
CA ALA A 438 0.74 38.89 -26.66
C ALA A 438 2.12 39.58 -26.76
N VAL A 439 2.62 40.11 -25.64
CA VAL A 439 3.94 40.76 -25.57
C VAL A 439 5.07 39.73 -25.55
N ARG A 440 4.88 38.58 -24.86
CA ARG A 440 5.89 37.51 -24.79
C ARG A 440 6.17 36.84 -26.14
N LYS A 441 5.14 36.69 -26.98
CA LYS A 441 5.28 36.06 -28.31
C LYS A 441 5.88 36.99 -29.37
N HIS A 442 6.09 38.26 -29.05
CA HIS A 442 6.62 39.23 -30.00
C HIS A 442 8.08 38.93 -30.37
N ALA A 443 8.46 39.12 -31.64
CA ALA A 443 9.79 38.73 -32.15
C ALA A 443 10.95 39.40 -31.39
N CYS A 444 10.79 40.66 -30.96
CA CYS A 444 11.83 41.38 -30.22
C CYS A 444 12.03 40.89 -28.76
N MET A 445 11.08 40.11 -28.23
CA MET A 445 11.07 39.53 -26.88
C MET A 445 11.59 38.09 -26.85
N GLN A 446 11.73 37.42 -28.00
CA GLN A 446 12.08 36.00 -28.07
C GLN A 446 13.34 35.65 -27.28
N VAL A 447 14.44 36.40 -27.48
CA VAL A 447 15.71 36.16 -26.76
C VAL A 447 15.56 36.39 -25.25
N LEU A 448 14.82 37.41 -24.82
CA LEU A 448 14.57 37.71 -23.41
C LEU A 448 13.76 36.58 -22.74
N VAL A 449 12.70 36.12 -23.42
CA VAL A 449 11.82 35.05 -22.94
C VAL A 449 12.57 33.72 -22.87
N GLU A 450 13.36 33.38 -23.89
CA GLU A 450 14.17 32.15 -23.90
C GLU A 450 15.25 32.16 -22.81
N THR A 451 15.93 33.29 -22.59
CA THR A 451 16.94 33.43 -21.53
C THR A 451 16.31 33.33 -20.14
N GLU A 452 15.21 34.05 -19.88
CA GLU A 452 14.49 33.95 -18.60
C GLU A 452 13.95 32.53 -18.38
N TYR A 453 13.42 31.89 -19.42
CA TYR A 453 12.92 30.53 -19.35
C TYR A 453 14.02 29.55 -18.90
N LYS A 454 15.23 29.63 -19.48
CA LYS A 454 16.36 28.79 -19.08
C LYS A 454 16.78 29.03 -17.62
N ILE A 455 16.81 30.29 -17.18
CA ILE A 455 17.13 30.64 -15.79
C ILE A 455 16.08 30.08 -14.82
N ARG A 456 14.77 30.22 -15.14
CA ARG A 456 13.68 29.68 -14.32
C ARG A 456 13.67 28.15 -14.26
N VAL A 457 14.06 27.47 -15.34
CA VAL A 457 14.27 26.02 -15.33
C VAL A 457 15.42 25.63 -14.39
N GLY A 458 16.52 26.38 -14.40
CA GLY A 458 17.62 26.23 -13.43
C GLY A 458 17.13 26.38 -11.99
N GLN A 459 16.40 27.46 -11.69
CA GLN A 459 15.83 27.70 -10.36
C GLN A 459 14.84 26.64 -9.90
N ALA A 460 13.99 26.14 -10.81
CA ALA A 460 13.07 25.06 -10.50
C ALA A 460 13.82 23.78 -10.12
N ASN A 461 14.93 23.48 -10.82
CA ASN A 461 15.79 22.35 -10.48
C ASN A 461 16.51 22.55 -9.14
N ASP A 462 17.09 23.72 -8.90
CA ASP A 462 17.78 24.05 -7.64
C ASP A 462 16.82 23.99 -6.45
N GLY A 463 15.61 24.51 -6.67
CA GLY A 463 14.52 24.44 -5.71
C GLY A 463 14.11 23.02 -5.38
N LEU A 464 13.83 22.22 -6.41
CA LEU A 464 13.46 20.83 -6.25
C LEU A 464 14.59 20.01 -5.59
N ASN A 465 15.84 20.29 -5.92
CA ASN A 465 17.02 19.73 -5.27
C ASN A 465 17.08 20.10 -3.79
N SER A 466 16.88 21.37 -3.44
CA SER A 466 16.79 21.82 -2.05
C SER A 466 15.69 21.07 -1.28
N VAL A 467 14.49 20.91 -1.87
CA VAL A 467 13.40 20.11 -1.27
C VAL A 467 13.85 18.69 -0.98
N ARG A 468 14.50 18.04 -1.95
CA ARG A 468 14.99 16.66 -1.82
C ARG A 468 16.04 16.54 -0.72
N THR A 469 17.05 17.41 -0.69
CA THR A 469 18.08 17.45 0.36
C THR A 469 17.42 17.60 1.71
N HIS A 470 16.51 18.57 1.85
CA HIS A 470 15.78 18.78 3.10
C HIS A 470 14.97 17.55 3.53
N LEU A 471 14.30 16.87 2.62
CA LEU A 471 13.51 15.68 2.92
C LEU A 471 14.40 14.51 3.37
N ILE A 472 15.49 14.24 2.66
CA ILE A 472 16.48 13.20 2.99
C ILE A 472 17.12 13.50 4.35
N THR A 473 17.61 14.72 4.53
CA THR A 473 18.29 15.16 5.76
C THR A 473 17.33 15.21 6.96
N SER A 474 16.09 15.70 6.78
CA SER A 474 15.07 15.67 7.84
C SER A 474 14.72 14.24 8.25
N HIS A 475 14.64 13.32 7.29
CA HIS A 475 14.36 11.92 7.58
C HIS A 475 15.55 11.22 8.27
N ALA A 476 16.79 11.64 7.96
CA ALA A 476 17.97 11.26 8.73
C ALA A 476 17.87 11.69 10.20
N PHE A 477 17.29 12.87 10.46
CA PHE A 477 17.10 13.38 11.82
C PHE A 477 16.01 12.69 12.62
N ASP A 478 14.92 12.24 12.00
CA ASP A 478 13.89 11.48 12.70
C ASP A 478 14.44 10.17 13.30
N ARG A 479 15.54 9.61 12.76
CA ARG A 479 16.30 8.49 13.36
C ARG A 479 16.87 8.82 14.73
N PHE A 480 17.29 10.07 14.96
CA PHE A 480 17.85 10.54 16.23
C PHE A 480 16.77 11.06 17.18
N LYS A 481 15.55 11.27 16.68
CA LYS A 481 14.45 11.93 17.38
C LYS A 481 13.55 10.94 18.13
N THR A 482 14.12 9.91 18.74
CA THR A 482 13.37 9.03 19.63
C THR A 482 12.91 9.70 20.93
N ASN A 483 13.22 10.99 21.19
CA ASN A 483 12.88 11.62 22.48
C ASN A 483 12.67 13.15 22.55
N LEU A 484 12.21 13.88 21.51
CA LEU A 484 11.89 15.31 21.70
C LEU A 484 10.68 15.83 20.90
N ASN A 485 9.71 16.38 21.64
CA ASN A 485 8.52 17.08 21.14
C ASN A 485 8.90 18.40 20.45
N GLY A 486 8.65 18.49 19.14
CA GLY A 486 8.91 19.71 18.36
C GLY A 486 8.47 19.61 16.91
N GLN A 487 7.18 19.38 16.66
CA GLN A 487 6.58 19.35 15.31
C GLN A 487 6.62 20.71 14.60
N ALA A 488 6.61 21.83 15.34
CA ALA A 488 6.44 23.18 14.78
C ALA A 488 7.60 23.70 13.90
N ALA A 489 8.84 23.23 14.09
CA ALA A 489 9.98 23.68 13.27
C ALA A 489 10.00 23.04 11.87
N VAL A 490 9.61 21.76 11.77
CA VAL A 490 9.57 21.00 10.52
C VAL A 490 8.44 21.50 9.61
N THR A 491 7.28 21.83 10.17
CA THR A 491 6.13 22.38 9.42
C THR A 491 6.43 23.76 8.84
N ARG A 492 7.16 24.62 9.58
CA ARG A 492 7.58 25.96 9.12
C ARG A 492 8.52 25.89 7.92
N GLN A 493 9.41 24.90 7.89
CA GLN A 493 10.35 24.70 6.78
C GLN A 493 9.68 24.11 5.53
N ARG A 494 8.69 23.22 5.71
CA ARG A 494 7.86 22.69 4.61
C ARG A 494 7.02 23.76 3.92
N ALA A 495 6.46 24.72 4.67
CA ALA A 495 5.72 25.84 4.11
C ALA A 495 6.63 26.80 3.31
N ARG A 496 7.85 27.05 3.83
CA ARG A 496 8.89 27.87 3.19
C ARG A 496 9.29 27.30 1.82
N ILE A 497 9.39 25.98 1.71
CA ILE A 497 9.70 25.27 0.47
C ILE A 497 8.58 25.39 -0.59
N MET A 498 7.31 25.16 -0.21
CA MET A 498 6.21 25.21 -1.19
C MET A 498 5.97 26.62 -1.74
N LYS A 499 6.12 27.66 -0.91
CA LYS A 499 5.91 29.04 -1.34
C LYS A 499 7.09 29.61 -2.15
N LYS A 500 8.33 29.14 -1.89
CA LYS A 500 9.55 29.56 -2.59
C LYS A 500 9.60 29.10 -4.06
N HIS A 501 8.88 28.03 -4.43
CA HIS A 501 8.89 27.45 -5.78
C HIS A 501 7.61 27.67 -6.59
N GLY A 502 6.63 28.43 -6.06
CA GLY A 502 5.37 28.75 -6.73
C GLY A 502 5.43 29.94 -7.71
N LEU A 503 6.61 30.35 -8.17
CA LEU A 503 6.78 31.52 -9.02
C LEU A 503 6.91 31.16 -10.51
N GLY A 504 5.77 31.12 -11.19
CA GLY A 504 5.66 31.61 -12.56
C GLY A 504 6.21 30.74 -13.69
N LEU A 505 6.05 29.41 -13.63
CA LEU A 505 6.03 28.62 -14.87
C LEU A 505 4.62 28.73 -15.48
N PRO A 506 4.49 29.12 -16.77
CA PRO A 506 3.20 29.12 -17.44
C PRO A 506 2.54 27.75 -17.29
N SER A 507 1.26 27.74 -16.94
CA SER A 507 0.42 26.53 -16.87
C SER A 507 0.38 25.85 -18.23
N GLY A 508 1.34 24.96 -18.45
CA GLY A 508 1.58 24.23 -19.68
C GLY A 508 2.74 23.28 -19.42
N ASN A 509 2.61 22.04 -19.90
CA ASN A 509 3.52 20.92 -19.65
C ASN A 509 4.89 21.09 -20.37
N SER A 510 5.52 22.26 -20.27
CA SER A 510 6.80 22.59 -20.89
C SER A 510 7.94 22.04 -20.04
N MET A 511 8.61 21.01 -20.55
CA MET A 511 9.84 20.39 -20.02
C MET A 511 9.74 19.54 -18.74
N GLY A 512 8.61 18.89 -18.46
CA GLY A 512 8.57 17.78 -17.50
C GLY A 512 8.53 18.16 -16.02
N PHE A 513 8.31 19.44 -15.69
CA PHE A 513 7.97 19.86 -14.33
C PHE A 513 6.46 19.73 -14.10
N LYS A 514 6.07 19.03 -13.03
CA LYS A 514 4.68 18.92 -12.58
C LYS A 514 4.44 19.95 -11.46
N VAL A 515 3.19 20.41 -11.34
CA VAL A 515 2.78 21.25 -10.20
C VAL A 515 3.03 20.45 -8.92
N LEU A 516 3.79 21.02 -7.99
CA LEU A 516 4.14 20.36 -6.73
C LEU A 516 2.95 20.43 -5.78
N LEU A 517 2.30 19.29 -5.53
CA LEU A 517 1.19 19.18 -4.60
C LEU A 517 1.67 18.87 -3.18
N TRP A 518 0.84 19.15 -2.17
CA TRP A 518 1.18 18.87 -0.77
C TRP A 518 1.47 17.38 -0.51
N GLY A 519 0.78 16.49 -1.24
CA GLY A 519 1.00 15.05 -1.19
C GLY A 519 2.33 14.58 -1.79
N ASP A 520 2.97 15.38 -2.64
CA ASP A 520 4.22 15.02 -3.32
C ASP A 520 5.46 15.29 -2.44
N VAL A 521 5.36 16.17 -1.44
CA VAL A 521 6.49 16.55 -0.56
C VAL A 521 6.66 15.54 0.57
N LYS A 522 6.97 14.29 0.17
CA LYS A 522 7.20 13.16 1.06
C LYS A 522 8.55 12.52 0.73
N ALA A 523 9.36 12.27 1.76
CA ALA A 523 10.59 11.47 1.60
C ALA A 523 10.21 10.03 1.22
N PHE A 524 11.02 9.37 0.39
CA PHE A 524 10.88 7.93 0.23
C PHE A 524 11.28 7.22 1.53
N THR A 525 10.63 6.10 1.82
CA THR A 525 10.86 5.36 3.06
C THR A 525 12.27 4.76 3.04
N VAL A 526 13.19 5.34 3.82
CA VAL A 526 14.60 4.90 3.89
C VAL A 526 14.83 3.84 4.98
N ASN A 527 13.95 3.77 5.99
CA ASN A 527 14.07 2.85 7.14
C ASN A 527 12.90 1.86 7.22
N THR A 528 13.15 0.67 7.74
CA THR A 528 12.14 -0.39 7.92
C THR A 528 11.11 -0.01 8.99
N SER A 529 11.53 0.75 10.02
CA SER A 529 10.65 1.23 11.11
C SER A 529 9.57 2.22 10.68
N ALA A 530 9.74 2.86 9.53
CA ALA A 530 8.79 3.81 8.97
C ALA A 530 7.78 3.14 8.01
N GLN A 531 7.91 1.84 7.74
CA GLN A 531 7.00 1.12 6.86
C GLN A 531 5.66 0.86 7.53
N GLN A 532 4.58 1.12 6.80
CA GLN A 532 3.21 0.81 7.20
C GLN A 532 2.60 -0.24 6.26
N LEU A 533 1.55 -0.90 6.74
CA LEU A 533 0.77 -1.82 5.93
C LEU A 533 0.07 -1.01 4.82
N GLY A 534 0.38 -1.32 3.56
CA GLY A 534 -0.18 -0.62 2.41
C GLY A 534 0.86 0.13 1.57
N ASP A 535 2.04 0.43 2.12
CA ASP A 535 3.10 1.21 1.43
C ASP A 535 3.51 0.62 0.08
N SER A 536 3.43 -0.71 -0.09
CA SER A 536 3.79 -1.37 -1.36
C SER A 536 2.81 -1.07 -2.51
N ARG A 537 1.65 -0.48 -2.22
CA ARG A 537 0.67 0.00 -3.20
C ARG A 537 0.84 1.47 -3.53
N GLU A 538 1.56 2.22 -2.69
CA GLU A 538 1.86 3.62 -2.91
C GLU A 538 3.02 3.77 -3.89
N ARG A 539 2.90 4.73 -4.81
CA ARG A 539 4.00 5.10 -5.68
C ARG A 539 4.93 6.06 -4.95
N PRO A 540 6.26 5.94 -5.12
CA PRO A 540 7.17 7.00 -4.72
C PRO A 540 6.75 8.33 -5.34
N SER A 541 6.91 9.42 -4.60
CA SER A 541 6.61 10.75 -5.13
C SER A 541 7.42 11.01 -6.41
N TRP A 542 6.81 11.66 -7.39
CA TRP A 542 7.43 11.96 -8.68
C TRP A 542 8.70 12.80 -8.54
N ILE A 543 8.84 13.53 -7.42
CA ILE A 543 10.05 14.28 -7.12
C ILE A 543 11.29 13.38 -7.00
N TRP A 544 11.13 12.07 -6.79
CA TRP A 544 12.22 11.10 -6.69
C TRP A 544 12.48 10.30 -7.98
N GLU A 545 11.66 10.49 -9.02
CA GLU A 545 11.79 9.75 -10.29
C GLU A 545 13.01 10.21 -11.11
N ASN A 546 13.45 11.46 -10.93
CA ASN A 546 14.64 12.04 -11.55
C ASN A 546 15.56 12.59 -10.45
N LEU A 547 16.83 12.18 -10.43
CA LEU A 547 17.84 12.52 -9.41
C LEU A 547 19.00 13.35 -9.97
N PRO A 548 18.77 14.54 -10.57
CA PRO A 548 19.85 15.47 -10.93
C PRO A 548 20.56 16.08 -9.70
N PHE A 549 20.13 15.70 -8.49
CA PHE A 549 20.64 16.21 -7.22
C PHE A 549 22.15 15.96 -7.00
N PHE A 550 22.74 14.94 -7.64
CA PHE A 550 24.16 14.62 -7.48
C PHE A 550 25.12 15.56 -8.19
N ASP A 551 24.64 16.36 -9.15
CA ASP A 551 25.50 17.25 -9.96
C ASP A 551 25.81 18.57 -9.24
N ASN A 552 25.28 18.78 -8.04
CA ASN A 552 25.44 20.02 -7.32
C ASN A 552 26.81 20.04 -6.60
N GLU A 553 27.78 20.72 -7.24
CA GLU A 553 29.18 20.77 -6.80
C GLU A 553 29.32 21.31 -5.37
N HIS A 554 28.39 22.14 -4.92
CA HIS A 554 28.40 22.84 -3.64
C HIS A 554 28.02 21.99 -2.42
N LEU A 555 27.58 20.73 -2.58
CA LEU A 555 27.33 19.88 -1.41
C LEU A 555 28.62 19.39 -0.76
N GLU A 556 28.64 19.36 0.57
CA GLU A 556 29.71 18.73 1.35
C GLU A 556 29.78 17.21 1.07
N ASP A 557 30.99 16.65 1.15
CA ASP A 557 31.26 15.25 0.81
C ASP A 557 30.47 14.24 1.69
N ASN A 558 30.27 14.55 2.97
CA ASN A 558 29.45 13.78 3.91
C ASN A 558 27.97 13.69 3.48
N VAL A 559 27.39 14.78 2.95
CA VAL A 559 26.00 14.85 2.49
C VAL A 559 25.84 14.15 1.16
N LYS A 560 26.81 14.33 0.25
CA LYS A 560 26.89 13.58 -1.01
C LYS A 560 26.92 12.08 -0.75
N GLU A 561 27.78 11.64 0.15
CA GLU A 561 27.93 10.22 0.50
C GLU A 561 26.66 9.64 1.16
N TYR A 562 26.05 10.35 2.12
CA TYR A 562 24.78 9.94 2.72
C TYR A 562 23.65 9.84 1.69
N SER A 563 23.59 10.80 0.78
CA SER A 563 22.55 10.85 -0.24
C SER A 563 22.71 9.76 -1.30
N GLN A 564 23.95 9.44 -1.67
CA GLN A 564 24.25 8.27 -2.51
C GLN A 564 23.79 6.98 -1.82
N ASP A 565 24.06 6.83 -0.52
CA ASP A 565 23.59 5.67 0.25
C ASP A 565 22.05 5.61 0.36
N ALA A 566 21.38 6.76 0.51
CA ALA A 566 19.93 6.84 0.52
C ALA A 566 19.31 6.46 -0.83
N VAL A 567 19.89 6.90 -1.95
CA VAL A 567 19.47 6.52 -3.30
C VAL A 567 19.73 5.03 -3.57
N ARG A 568 20.86 4.49 -3.11
CA ARG A 568 21.14 3.06 -3.15
C ARG A 568 20.01 2.28 -2.46
N VAL A 569 19.67 2.66 -1.24
CA VAL A 569 18.57 2.04 -0.47
C VAL A 569 17.22 2.21 -1.18
N HIS A 570 16.96 3.38 -1.78
CA HIS A 570 15.75 3.62 -2.57
C HIS A 570 15.65 2.64 -3.74
N TRP A 571 16.74 2.51 -4.51
CA TRP A 571 16.81 1.59 -5.65
C TRP A 571 16.56 0.15 -5.20
N PHE A 572 17.24 -0.33 -4.15
CA PHE A 572 17.01 -1.67 -3.62
C PHE A 572 15.54 -1.88 -3.27
N ARG A 573 14.92 -0.96 -2.53
CA ARG A 573 13.52 -1.08 -2.09
C ARG A 573 12.54 -1.08 -3.25
N VAL A 574 12.69 -0.17 -4.22
CA VAL A 574 11.82 -0.12 -5.41
C VAL A 574 12.03 -1.38 -6.27
N ASN A 575 13.27 -1.86 -6.40
CA ASN A 575 13.58 -3.11 -7.11
C ASN A 575 12.94 -4.33 -6.42
N ALA A 576 12.95 -4.41 -5.10
CA ALA A 576 12.23 -5.45 -4.35
C ALA A 576 10.70 -5.35 -4.49
N VAL A 577 10.14 -4.14 -4.61
CA VAL A 577 8.71 -3.95 -4.90
C VAL A 577 8.38 -4.45 -6.30
N LYS A 578 9.23 -4.14 -7.30
CA LYS A 578 9.11 -4.67 -8.67
C LYS A 578 9.17 -6.20 -8.69
N ASP A 579 10.15 -6.80 -8.01
CA ASP A 579 10.30 -8.26 -7.93
C ASP A 579 9.06 -8.88 -7.24
N ARG A 580 8.58 -8.32 -6.13
CA ARG A 580 7.40 -8.81 -5.41
C ARG A 580 6.13 -8.76 -6.25
N TRP A 581 5.86 -7.66 -6.96
CA TRP A 581 4.69 -7.57 -7.83
C TRP A 581 4.80 -8.46 -9.06
N SER A 582 6.03 -8.69 -9.55
CA SER A 582 6.29 -9.65 -10.63
C SER A 582 6.02 -11.08 -10.16
N GLU A 583 6.47 -11.43 -8.95
CA GLU A 583 6.21 -12.70 -8.30
C GLU A 583 4.70 -12.90 -8.09
N GLU A 584 4.01 -11.92 -7.50
CA GLU A 584 2.57 -11.97 -7.23
C GLU A 584 1.74 -12.14 -8.52
N ALA A 585 2.09 -11.44 -9.60
CA ALA A 585 1.43 -11.59 -10.89
C ALA A 585 1.60 -13.01 -11.46
N ALA A 586 2.83 -13.55 -11.44
CA ALA A 586 3.11 -14.91 -11.92
C ALA A 586 2.42 -15.98 -11.05
N LEU A 587 2.38 -15.74 -9.74
CA LEU A 587 1.71 -16.57 -8.77
C LEU A 587 0.19 -16.60 -8.98
N LEU A 588 -0.45 -15.45 -9.23
CA LEU A 588 -1.89 -15.37 -9.51
C LEU A 588 -2.25 -16.05 -10.84
N GLU A 589 -1.39 -15.93 -11.85
CA GLU A 589 -1.52 -16.64 -13.12
C GLU A 589 -1.52 -18.16 -12.90
N GLU A 590 -0.56 -18.67 -12.13
CA GLU A 590 -0.47 -20.07 -11.77
C GLU A 590 -1.67 -20.53 -10.92
N GLU A 591 -2.16 -19.71 -9.99
CA GLU A 591 -3.36 -20.02 -9.21
C GLU A 591 -4.63 -20.15 -10.05
N MET A 592 -4.79 -19.32 -11.08
CA MET A 592 -5.88 -19.47 -12.05
C MET A 592 -5.78 -20.81 -12.78
N ARG A 593 -4.57 -21.19 -13.23
CA ARG A 593 -4.34 -22.51 -13.86
C ARG A 593 -4.64 -23.66 -12.90
N ARG A 594 -4.16 -23.58 -11.66
CA ARG A 594 -4.43 -24.58 -10.60
C ARG A 594 -5.90 -24.74 -10.33
N THR A 595 -6.65 -23.63 -10.27
CA THR A 595 -8.11 -23.66 -10.06
C THR A 595 -8.81 -24.45 -11.16
N VAL A 596 -8.42 -24.23 -12.42
CA VAL A 596 -8.95 -24.97 -13.57
C VAL A 596 -8.58 -26.45 -13.52
N ARG A 597 -7.30 -26.77 -13.24
CA ARG A 597 -6.84 -28.16 -13.11
C ARG A 597 -7.56 -28.88 -11.98
N PHE A 598 -7.76 -28.22 -10.84
CA PHE A 598 -8.51 -28.76 -9.71
C PHE A 598 -9.96 -29.07 -10.06
N PHE A 599 -10.70 -28.13 -10.67
CA PHE A 599 -12.09 -28.37 -11.05
C PHE A 599 -12.23 -29.48 -12.08
N ARG A 600 -11.30 -29.57 -13.03
CA ARG A 600 -11.26 -30.68 -13.99
C ARG A 600 -10.97 -32.01 -13.31
N PHE A 601 -9.97 -32.07 -12.43
CA PHE A 601 -9.65 -33.27 -11.66
C PHE A 601 -10.88 -33.75 -10.90
N GLN A 602 -11.55 -32.85 -10.17
CA GLN A 602 -12.76 -33.19 -9.42
C GLN A 602 -13.90 -33.65 -10.33
N HIS A 603 -14.11 -32.98 -11.47
CA HIS A 603 -15.09 -33.41 -12.47
C HIS A 603 -14.85 -34.86 -12.93
N HIS A 604 -13.62 -35.21 -13.30
CA HIS A 604 -13.26 -36.57 -13.71
C HIS A 604 -13.44 -37.60 -12.58
N GLN A 605 -12.99 -37.28 -11.37
CA GLN A 605 -13.16 -38.17 -10.21
C GLN A 605 -14.64 -38.49 -9.95
N TRP A 606 -15.52 -37.49 -10.05
CA TRP A 606 -16.96 -37.70 -9.88
C TRP A 606 -17.59 -38.49 -11.05
N LEU A 607 -17.15 -38.28 -12.28
CA LEU A 607 -17.58 -39.09 -13.43
C LEU A 607 -17.15 -40.56 -13.30
N ASP A 608 -15.91 -40.82 -12.92
CA ASP A 608 -15.42 -42.19 -12.75
C ASP A 608 -16.10 -42.90 -11.58
N ARG A 609 -16.38 -42.17 -10.49
CA ARG A 609 -17.21 -42.67 -9.40
C ARG A 609 -18.62 -43.00 -9.88
N SER A 610 -19.23 -42.17 -10.73
CA SER A 610 -20.52 -42.48 -11.34
C SER A 610 -20.47 -43.77 -12.16
N ARG A 611 -19.50 -43.89 -13.07
CA ARG A 611 -19.36 -45.06 -13.95
C ARG A 611 -19.15 -46.34 -13.15
N ARG A 612 -18.40 -46.27 -12.04
CA ARG A 612 -18.20 -47.41 -11.12
C ARG A 612 -19.51 -47.83 -10.46
N ARG A 613 -20.26 -46.86 -9.89
CA ARG A 613 -21.54 -47.10 -9.21
C ARG A 613 -22.63 -47.62 -10.15
N GLU A 614 -22.63 -47.14 -11.40
CA GLU A 614 -23.53 -47.60 -12.44
C GLU A 614 -23.26 -49.07 -12.82
N ARG A 615 -21.98 -49.48 -12.90
CA ARG A 615 -21.59 -50.88 -13.08
C ARG A 615 -21.96 -51.78 -11.89
N GLU A 616 -21.97 -51.23 -10.68
CA GLU A 616 -22.40 -51.92 -9.45
C GLU A 616 -23.95 -52.02 -9.32
N GLY A 617 -24.72 -51.46 -10.26
CA GLY A 617 -26.18 -51.43 -10.20
C GLY A 617 -26.76 -50.37 -9.24
N GLU A 618 -25.91 -49.54 -8.65
CA GLU A 618 -26.30 -48.48 -7.71
C GLU A 618 -26.72 -47.19 -8.44
N HIS A 619 -27.80 -47.25 -9.23
CA HIS A 619 -28.23 -46.14 -10.09
C HIS A 619 -28.45 -44.81 -9.35
N GLY A 620 -28.91 -44.85 -8.10
CA GLY A 620 -29.08 -43.65 -7.27
C GLY A 620 -27.75 -42.96 -6.91
N HIS A 621 -26.74 -43.75 -6.54
CA HIS A 621 -25.39 -43.24 -6.27
C HIS A 621 -24.71 -42.73 -7.55
N ALA A 622 -24.93 -43.42 -8.67
CA ALA A 622 -24.46 -42.97 -9.97
C ALA A 622 -25.07 -41.62 -10.36
N ALA A 623 -26.39 -41.47 -10.27
CA ALA A 623 -27.08 -40.21 -10.56
C ALA A 623 -26.59 -39.06 -9.65
N TYR A 624 -26.35 -39.34 -8.37
CA TYR A 624 -25.77 -38.39 -7.45
C TYR A 624 -24.35 -37.95 -7.84
N ALA A 625 -23.49 -38.90 -8.22
CA ALA A 625 -22.15 -38.62 -8.69
C ALA A 625 -22.16 -37.80 -10.01
N LYS A 626 -23.05 -38.12 -10.97
CA LYS A 626 -23.26 -37.31 -12.19
C LYS A 626 -23.65 -35.86 -11.86
N LYS A 627 -24.51 -35.65 -10.85
CA LYS A 627 -24.87 -34.30 -10.39
C LYS A 627 -23.66 -33.51 -9.85
N HIS A 628 -22.74 -34.15 -9.14
CA HIS A 628 -21.51 -33.50 -8.67
C HIS A 628 -20.53 -33.23 -9.81
N ALA A 629 -20.36 -34.18 -10.73
CA ALA A 629 -19.56 -33.95 -11.93
C ALA A 629 -20.07 -32.72 -12.70
N HIS A 630 -21.38 -32.59 -12.89
CA HIS A 630 -21.98 -31.44 -13.55
C HIS A 630 -21.78 -30.11 -12.77
N ARG A 631 -21.71 -30.14 -11.43
CA ARG A 631 -21.35 -28.94 -10.65
C ARG A 631 -19.93 -28.47 -11.00
N TYR A 632 -18.95 -29.38 -10.99
CA TYR A 632 -17.57 -29.03 -11.32
C TYR A 632 -17.40 -28.66 -12.79
N GLU A 633 -18.19 -29.25 -13.68
CA GLU A 633 -18.26 -28.82 -15.09
C GLU A 633 -18.70 -27.36 -15.22
N ARG A 634 -19.74 -26.94 -14.49
CA ARG A 634 -20.17 -25.54 -14.49
C ARG A 634 -19.13 -24.59 -13.91
N LEU A 635 -18.46 -24.99 -12.82
CA LEU A 635 -17.35 -24.23 -12.23
C LEU A 635 -16.19 -24.10 -13.21
N LEU A 636 -15.86 -25.18 -13.92
CA LEU A 636 -14.83 -25.21 -14.94
C LEU A 636 -15.17 -24.27 -16.10
N GLN A 637 -16.39 -24.35 -16.63
CA GLN A 637 -16.86 -23.46 -17.71
C GLN A 637 -16.78 -21.98 -17.32
N GLU A 638 -17.21 -21.64 -16.09
CA GLU A 638 -17.17 -20.27 -15.59
C GLU A 638 -15.72 -19.78 -15.38
N CYS A 639 -14.85 -20.62 -14.81
CA CYS A 639 -13.42 -20.32 -14.68
C CYS A 639 -12.77 -20.09 -16.04
N THR A 640 -12.93 -21.01 -16.99
CA THR A 640 -12.31 -20.91 -18.31
C THR A 640 -12.77 -19.65 -19.03
N LYS A 641 -14.06 -19.30 -18.93
CA LYS A 641 -14.59 -18.06 -19.52
C LYS A 641 -13.99 -16.81 -18.88
N ARG A 642 -13.79 -16.78 -17.56
CA ARG A 642 -13.27 -15.61 -16.85
C ARG A 642 -11.75 -15.47 -16.95
N PHE A 643 -11.04 -16.60 -17.00
CA PHE A 643 -9.58 -16.62 -16.99
C PHE A 643 -8.98 -16.56 -18.39
N SER A 644 -9.75 -16.86 -19.45
CA SER A 644 -9.26 -16.84 -20.85
C SER A 644 -8.70 -15.49 -21.28
N ASP A 645 -9.17 -14.40 -20.68
CA ASP A 645 -8.71 -13.04 -21.00
C ASP A 645 -7.35 -12.71 -20.37
N PHE A 646 -6.91 -13.51 -19.38
CA PHE A 646 -5.71 -13.25 -18.58
C PHE A 646 -4.64 -14.32 -18.72
N VAL A 647 -5.03 -15.58 -18.94
CA VAL A 647 -4.11 -16.72 -18.93
C VAL A 647 -4.38 -17.59 -20.15
N ASP A 648 -3.32 -17.95 -20.86
CA ASP A 648 -3.41 -18.96 -21.90
C ASP A 648 -3.69 -20.33 -21.25
N MET A 649 -4.89 -20.82 -21.50
CA MET A 649 -5.38 -22.10 -21.00
C MET A 649 -5.02 -23.27 -21.93
N ALA A 650 -4.38 -23.04 -23.07
CA ALA A 650 -4.02 -24.08 -24.03
C ALA A 650 -2.73 -24.84 -23.64
N PHE A 651 -1.82 -24.22 -22.88
CA PHE A 651 -0.48 -24.77 -22.62
C PHE A 651 -0.44 -25.96 -21.65
N ASP A 652 -1.42 -26.08 -20.74
CA ASP A 652 -1.54 -27.22 -19.82
C ASP A 652 -2.07 -28.51 -20.49
N TYR A 653 -2.33 -28.45 -21.80
CA TYR A 653 -3.06 -29.47 -22.55
C TYR A 653 -2.20 -30.05 -23.67
N GLN A 654 -1.21 -30.87 -23.32
CA GLN A 654 -0.75 -31.89 -24.26
C GLN A 654 -1.85 -32.96 -24.42
N GLY A 655 -2.88 -32.68 -25.25
CA GLY A 655 -3.69 -33.72 -25.88
C GLY A 655 -5.22 -33.58 -25.91
N GLU A 656 -5.86 -32.72 -25.14
CA GLU A 656 -7.34 -32.63 -25.14
C GLU A 656 -7.82 -31.19 -25.30
N THR A 657 -7.86 -30.72 -26.55
CA THR A 657 -8.57 -29.49 -26.88
C THR A 657 -10.05 -29.65 -26.53
N TRP A 658 -10.56 -28.78 -25.66
CA TRP A 658 -11.98 -28.68 -25.33
C TRP A 658 -12.76 -28.27 -26.60
N LYS A 659 -13.22 -29.25 -27.37
CA LYS A 659 -14.26 -29.01 -28.37
C LYS A 659 -15.55 -28.82 -27.62
N ARG A 660 -16.04 -27.57 -27.61
CA ARG A 660 -17.40 -27.17 -27.26
C ARG A 660 -18.36 -28.20 -27.88
N SER A 661 -18.92 -29.10 -27.07
CA SER A 661 -19.93 -30.04 -27.53
C SER A 661 -21.20 -29.24 -27.82
N ALA A 662 -21.32 -28.81 -29.07
CA ALA A 662 -22.59 -28.41 -29.62
C ALA A 662 -23.45 -29.68 -29.77
N ASN A 663 -24.60 -29.66 -29.11
CA ASN A 663 -25.76 -30.55 -29.29
C ASN A 663 -25.58 -32.05 -29.01
N SER A 664 -26.21 -32.52 -27.93
CA SER A 664 -27.28 -33.55 -27.97
C SER A 664 -28.07 -33.58 -26.67
#